data_AF-A0A6C0II63-F1
#
_entry.id   AF-A0A6C0II63-F1
#
_cell.length_a   1.000
_cell.length_b   1.000
_cell.length_c   1.000
_cell.angle_alpha   90.00
_cell.angle_beta   90.00
_cell.angle_gamma   90.00
#
_symmetry.space_group_name_H-M   'P 1'
#
loop_
_entity.id
_entity.type
_entity.pdbx_description
1 polymer ?
#
loop_
_entity_poly.entity_id
_entity_poly.type
_entity_poly.pdbx_seq_one_letter_code
_entity_poly.pdbx_strand_id
1 'polypeptide(L)'
;MLYNKYIMKLEHYSRSCETSTNKAIINAGVSNDNVKIIDLNQVYNLPRFFPRKIGDWPDTFEVTLINNNQLKIRRSDVLVGGWGSTLLIDVEYKDNNIKDIQPLTEQKIPRVIYQTFETYDVPDGLYKAMQSFKDINYDYEHYYFSNEDRIKFIEEHFSSDVLYAYLTLIPGAFKADLWRCCILYIKGGIYVDSDMICLKPFRELITKDDIFIAARDDPMSKIFICNGFIASIPRHPFMKEQIDSIVNNVKIKKRGYYLDLTGPALLGKTIHNVCGVLDKNRTDFELGINKLGDYTFRLLFHDWTTKTIRMNNISIIYTEYPEKNNEMRVLKLPTYYDLWKNDILYQIIPRNIYYTAKDCMDINDYMVQSFTKKNPYWKINYNDDDNLLSCIRTNNQLLISELGVDVLAYYLSLTNGGEKTDLWRYCIIYLFGGVYADSDTYCNVPLDNWIKHHDLILGIEANLDLEYARQFGMDKIGYTLNNKVISVCNWSFAAMPKHIFFKNLIIDICLNPIANNVLNNTGPGRITKHAVSYFSGSDLLLLEKQDIEKDKSILFNINKFGSNQCHSGAYKNFSDPFDCSNEDIYIVHMFTGSWRFQYPNKKMTEYEMSKLGLSHNLTIMKTTNGYSGISRLDKDTSRTNFMKCIGDCRSLLEITFDNNLDIISEVERPITNYNNIAKFEDFRYFSFNNKSYLSVSYIDINFNTKVAILDENYKFLGDVIIDIYNKVSFGTPDRHIWEKNWLFLEKDGQLYFIYSTMPRYIVYKCNDFSTLQFSKYIDNEWTIPKNVPKNEVYFTTYIGSDIKISTGGSTNPIYIKEKDVYIYLIHTKLNYEWRYNHYMVILDKNLIPIDFCQTAIVNKYINKNLCFIMTMIEIDNYLVLSGGVSDKHNFTWKLSKEKIFKMIGI
;
A
#
# COMPACT_ATOMS: atom_id res chain seq x y z
N MET A 1 44.37 0.65 -6.50
CA MET A 1 44.10 -0.80 -6.44
C MET A 1 42.78 -0.99 -5.71
N LEU A 2 41.68 -1.03 -6.44
CA LEU A 2 40.31 -1.18 -5.94
C LEU A 2 39.69 -2.37 -6.70
N TYR A 3 39.37 -3.43 -5.96
CA TYR A 3 38.66 -4.60 -6.46
C TYR A 3 37.19 -4.21 -6.67
N ASN A 4 36.81 -3.86 -7.91
CA ASN A 4 35.40 -3.76 -8.30
C ASN A 4 34.84 -5.17 -8.50
N LYS A 5 34.09 -5.65 -7.51
CA LYS A 5 33.24 -6.84 -7.60
C LYS A 5 31.98 -6.44 -8.37
N TYR A 6 31.95 -6.65 -9.67
CA TYR A 6 30.73 -6.53 -10.46
C TYR A 6 29.79 -7.68 -10.08
N ILE A 7 28.69 -7.35 -9.40
CA ILE A 7 27.60 -8.26 -9.05
C ILE A 7 26.64 -8.30 -10.24
N MET A 8 26.46 -9.49 -10.84
CA MET A 8 25.46 -9.73 -11.87
C MET A 8 24.06 -9.67 -11.24
N LYS A 9 23.23 -8.73 -11.68
CA LYS A 9 21.78 -8.78 -11.46
C LYS A 9 21.22 -9.99 -12.22
N LEU A 10 20.71 -10.97 -11.48
CA LEU A 10 19.96 -12.11 -12.02
C LEU A 10 18.55 -11.65 -12.39
N GLU A 11 18.42 -11.01 -13.55
CA GLU A 11 17.16 -11.00 -14.29
C GLU A 11 17.33 -11.95 -15.48
N HIS A 12 16.75 -13.15 -15.33
CA HIS A 12 16.62 -14.20 -16.33
C HIS A 12 17.90 -14.62 -17.10
N TYR A 13 18.35 -15.84 -16.79
CA TYR A 13 19.41 -16.65 -17.43
C TYR A 13 20.85 -16.45 -16.94
N SER A 14 21.46 -17.56 -16.54
CA SER A 14 22.90 -17.77 -16.46
C SER A 14 23.29 -19.02 -17.28
N ARG A 15 24.44 -18.90 -17.96
CA ARG A 15 25.04 -19.83 -18.94
C ARG A 15 25.17 -21.26 -18.44
N SER A 16 24.96 -22.25 -19.32
CA SER A 16 25.31 -23.65 -19.01
C SER A 16 26.83 -23.85 -18.96
N CYS A 17 27.26 -24.58 -17.95
CA CYS A 17 28.62 -25.06 -17.74
C CYS A 17 28.73 -26.56 -18.11
N GLU A 18 28.06 -27.03 -19.16
CA GLU A 18 28.23 -28.42 -19.62
C GLU A 18 29.51 -28.56 -20.46
N THR A 19 30.42 -29.45 -20.05
CA THR A 19 31.66 -29.81 -20.76
C THR A 19 31.44 -30.80 -21.92
N SER A 20 30.19 -31.11 -22.28
CA SER A 20 29.83 -32.11 -23.30
C SER A 20 28.70 -31.69 -24.25
N THR A 21 28.49 -30.39 -24.48
CA THR A 21 27.51 -29.87 -25.45
C THR A 21 28.21 -29.21 -26.63
N ASN A 22 27.76 -29.55 -27.83
CA ASN A 22 28.14 -28.81 -29.03
C ASN A 22 27.38 -27.48 -29.06
N LYS A 23 28.05 -26.43 -29.51
CA LYS A 23 27.48 -25.07 -29.59
C LYS A 23 27.43 -24.60 -31.02
N ALA A 24 26.31 -24.00 -31.41
CA ALA A 24 26.13 -23.35 -32.70
C ALA A 24 25.41 -22.01 -32.50
N ILE A 25 25.41 -21.19 -33.56
CA ILE A 25 24.70 -19.91 -33.59
C ILE A 25 23.79 -19.91 -34.81
N ILE A 26 22.51 -19.63 -34.60
CA ILE A 26 21.54 -19.39 -35.66
C ILE A 26 21.35 -17.88 -35.81
N ASN A 27 21.38 -17.40 -37.04
CA ASN A 27 21.01 -16.03 -37.36
C ASN A 27 19.53 -15.98 -37.78
N ALA A 28 18.69 -15.42 -36.92
CA ALA A 28 17.25 -15.27 -37.17
C ALA A 28 16.90 -14.01 -37.97
N GLY A 29 17.86 -13.10 -38.23
CA GLY A 29 17.64 -11.86 -38.97
C GLY A 29 16.67 -10.91 -38.27
N VAL A 30 16.11 -9.98 -39.05
CA VAL A 30 15.05 -9.03 -38.62
C VAL A 30 13.66 -9.57 -38.93
N SER A 31 12.63 -9.07 -38.26
CA SER A 31 11.22 -9.34 -38.58
C SER A 31 10.39 -8.07 -38.47
N ASN A 32 9.42 -7.88 -39.36
CA ASN A 32 8.40 -6.82 -39.23
C ASN A 32 7.19 -7.29 -38.42
N ASP A 33 7.00 -8.62 -38.30
CA ASP A 33 5.93 -9.25 -37.54
C ASP A 33 6.47 -9.86 -36.24
N ASN A 34 5.61 -9.98 -35.22
CA ASN A 34 5.98 -10.55 -33.92
C ASN A 34 6.23 -12.06 -33.96
N VAL A 35 6.03 -12.71 -35.11
CA VAL A 35 6.33 -14.13 -35.35
C VAL A 35 7.14 -14.26 -36.64
N LYS A 36 8.22 -15.04 -36.59
CA LYS A 36 9.01 -15.44 -37.76
C LYS A 36 9.33 -16.92 -37.72
N ILE A 37 9.29 -17.58 -38.87
CA ILE A 37 9.73 -18.96 -39.04
C ILE A 37 11.00 -18.95 -39.88
N ILE A 38 12.01 -19.71 -39.47
CA ILE A 38 13.27 -19.86 -40.20
C ILE A 38 13.62 -21.33 -40.39
N ASP A 39 14.25 -21.67 -41.51
CA ASP A 39 14.79 -23.00 -41.77
C ASP A 39 16.18 -23.14 -41.15
N LEU A 40 16.47 -24.33 -40.61
CA LEU A 40 17.73 -24.66 -39.97
C LEU A 40 18.68 -25.33 -40.98
N ASN A 41 19.95 -24.90 -40.98
CA ASN A 41 20.98 -25.46 -41.87
C ASN A 41 21.46 -26.86 -41.46
N GLN A 42 21.06 -27.33 -40.27
CA GLN A 42 21.32 -28.67 -39.77
C GLN A 42 20.26 -29.08 -38.75
N VAL A 43 20.13 -30.39 -38.52
CA VAL A 43 19.26 -30.94 -37.46
C VAL A 43 20.05 -30.96 -36.16
N TYR A 44 19.49 -30.35 -35.11
CA TYR A 44 20.07 -30.35 -33.78
C TYR A 44 19.41 -31.42 -32.90
N ASN A 45 20.18 -32.26 -32.23
CA ASN A 45 19.66 -33.25 -31.30
C ASN A 45 19.49 -32.66 -29.89
N LEU A 46 18.26 -32.69 -29.37
CA LEU A 46 17.86 -32.04 -28.10
C LEU A 46 18.34 -30.58 -27.97
N PRO A 47 18.02 -29.71 -28.94
CA PRO A 47 18.50 -28.33 -28.92
C PRO A 47 17.86 -27.53 -27.81
N ARG A 48 18.69 -26.71 -27.15
CA ARG A 48 18.25 -25.57 -26.34
C ARG A 48 18.59 -24.29 -27.09
N PHE A 49 17.60 -23.44 -27.27
CA PHE A 49 17.72 -22.18 -28.00
C PHE A 49 17.76 -21.01 -27.04
N PHE A 50 18.75 -20.14 -27.19
CA PHE A 50 18.96 -18.97 -26.35
C PHE A 50 19.05 -17.71 -27.22
N PRO A 51 17.97 -16.91 -27.32
CA PRO A 51 18.01 -15.62 -28.00
C PRO A 51 19.08 -14.72 -27.38
N ARG A 52 20.05 -14.26 -28.17
CA ARG A 52 21.08 -13.32 -27.73
C ARG A 52 20.49 -11.91 -27.60
N LYS A 53 20.58 -11.34 -26.40
CA LYS A 53 20.40 -9.90 -26.19
C LYS A 53 21.72 -9.19 -26.45
N ILE A 54 21.72 -8.21 -27.36
CA ILE A 54 22.85 -7.31 -27.58
C ILE A 54 22.50 -5.97 -26.94
N GLY A 55 23.12 -5.66 -25.79
CA GLY A 55 22.81 -4.45 -25.01
C GLY A 55 21.49 -4.53 -24.25
N ASP A 56 20.94 -3.37 -23.87
CA ASP A 56 19.69 -3.22 -23.10
C ASP A 56 18.45 -3.43 -24.00
N TRP A 57 18.30 -4.63 -24.57
CA TRP A 57 17.11 -4.98 -25.35
C TRP A 57 15.93 -5.35 -24.43
N PRO A 58 14.83 -4.57 -24.45
CA PRO A 58 13.67 -4.81 -23.60
C PRO A 58 12.82 -6.00 -24.07
N ASP A 59 12.98 -6.43 -25.32
CA ASP A 59 12.15 -7.46 -25.97
C ASP A 59 12.35 -8.87 -25.35
N THR A 60 11.27 -9.66 -25.32
CA THR A 60 11.29 -11.07 -24.86
C THR A 60 10.90 -12.00 -26.00
N PHE A 61 11.59 -13.15 -26.11
CA PHE A 61 11.40 -14.07 -27.23
C PHE A 61 11.12 -15.51 -26.77
N GLU A 62 10.09 -16.11 -27.36
CA GLU A 62 9.80 -17.54 -27.35
C GLU A 62 10.37 -18.17 -28.61
N VAL A 63 11.13 -19.26 -28.46
CA VAL A 63 11.71 -20.00 -29.57
C VAL A 63 11.23 -21.44 -29.50
N THR A 64 10.54 -21.90 -30.54
CA THR A 64 9.92 -23.22 -30.59
C THR A 64 10.35 -23.95 -31.85
N LEU A 65 10.88 -25.16 -31.70
CA LEU A 65 11.15 -26.06 -32.82
C LEU A 65 9.80 -26.63 -33.32
N ILE A 66 9.40 -26.33 -34.55
CA ILE A 66 8.12 -26.81 -35.10
C ILE A 66 8.26 -28.26 -35.61
N ASN A 67 9.42 -28.57 -36.16
CA ASN A 67 9.82 -29.84 -36.76
C ASN A 67 11.36 -29.90 -36.77
N ASN A 68 11.97 -31.02 -37.20
CA ASN A 68 13.42 -31.23 -37.09
C ASN A 68 14.30 -30.23 -37.88
N ASN A 69 13.70 -29.33 -38.68
CA ASN A 69 14.40 -28.40 -39.56
C ASN A 69 13.85 -26.96 -39.57
N GLN A 70 12.83 -26.60 -38.77
CA GLN A 70 12.30 -25.22 -38.73
C GLN A 70 12.08 -24.71 -37.31
N LEU A 71 12.40 -23.43 -37.12
CA LEU A 71 12.32 -22.72 -35.85
C LEU A 71 11.28 -21.60 -35.93
N LYS A 72 10.27 -21.65 -35.06
CA LYS A 72 9.35 -20.54 -34.81
C LYS A 72 9.94 -19.64 -33.75
N ILE A 73 9.99 -18.35 -34.04
CA ILE A 73 10.44 -17.32 -33.11
C ILE A 73 9.28 -16.36 -32.93
N ARG A 74 8.87 -16.15 -31.69
CA ARG A 74 7.79 -15.23 -31.33
C ARG A 74 8.30 -14.23 -30.30
N ARG A 75 8.03 -12.96 -30.55
CA ARG A 75 8.21 -11.90 -29.55
C ARG A 75 7.03 -11.94 -28.57
N SER A 76 7.29 -12.21 -27.29
CA SER A 76 6.27 -12.51 -26.28
C SER A 76 5.79 -11.29 -25.47
N ASP A 77 6.54 -10.19 -25.49
CA ASP A 77 6.18 -8.92 -24.83
C ASP A 77 5.12 -8.10 -25.60
N VAL A 78 4.87 -8.42 -26.88
CA VAL A 78 3.93 -7.68 -27.73
C VAL A 78 3.01 -8.59 -28.57
N LEU A 79 1.77 -8.12 -28.79
CA LEU A 79 0.79 -8.83 -29.62
C LEU A 79 0.96 -8.59 -31.13
N VAL A 80 1.60 -7.48 -31.53
CA VAL A 80 1.82 -7.08 -32.92
C VAL A 80 3.15 -6.29 -33.02
N GLY A 81 3.89 -6.44 -34.11
CA GLY A 81 5.17 -5.76 -34.36
C GLY A 81 6.40 -6.65 -34.13
N GLY A 82 7.33 -6.64 -35.08
CA GLY A 82 8.53 -7.49 -35.05
C GLY A 82 9.72 -6.92 -34.29
N TRP A 83 10.93 -7.33 -34.69
CA TRP A 83 12.20 -6.90 -34.09
C TRP A 83 13.08 -6.28 -35.18
N GLY A 84 13.41 -4.99 -35.00
CA GLY A 84 14.00 -4.13 -36.03
C GLY A 84 15.51 -4.29 -36.22
N SER A 85 16.15 -5.22 -35.53
CA SER A 85 17.58 -5.52 -35.67
C SER A 85 17.82 -7.03 -35.68
N THR A 86 18.97 -7.48 -36.19
CA THR A 86 19.29 -8.91 -36.33
C THR A 86 19.26 -9.64 -34.99
N LEU A 87 18.41 -10.66 -34.86
CA LEU A 87 18.39 -11.57 -33.72
C LEU A 87 19.34 -12.75 -33.97
N LEU A 88 20.25 -13.01 -33.03
CA LEU A 88 21.07 -14.23 -33.00
C LEU A 88 20.53 -15.17 -31.93
N ILE A 89 20.64 -16.47 -32.15
CA ILE A 89 20.18 -17.51 -31.22
C ILE A 89 21.33 -18.47 -31.00
N ASP A 90 21.83 -18.55 -29.76
CA ASP A 90 22.76 -19.61 -29.37
C ASP A 90 22.01 -20.94 -29.26
N VAL A 91 22.61 -22.00 -29.78
CA VAL A 91 22.07 -23.35 -29.72
C VAL A 91 23.05 -24.24 -29.00
N GLU A 92 22.57 -24.92 -27.96
CA GLU A 92 23.29 -26.00 -27.31
C GLU A 92 22.62 -27.33 -27.66
N TYR A 93 23.38 -28.31 -28.14
CA TYR A 93 22.84 -29.60 -28.61
C TYR A 93 23.78 -30.76 -28.29
N LYS A 94 23.23 -31.99 -28.25
CA LYS A 94 23.97 -33.22 -27.94
C LYS A 94 24.41 -33.95 -29.22
N ASP A 95 25.46 -34.76 -29.13
CA ASP A 95 25.87 -35.64 -30.23
C ASP A 95 24.81 -36.73 -30.53
N ASN A 96 24.81 -37.23 -31.77
CA ASN A 96 23.84 -38.19 -32.31
C ASN A 96 23.90 -39.61 -31.69
N ASN A 97 24.66 -39.83 -30.62
CA ASN A 97 24.92 -41.17 -30.07
C ASN A 97 24.19 -41.51 -28.76
N ILE A 98 23.02 -40.91 -28.47
CA ILE A 98 22.15 -41.39 -27.38
C ILE A 98 20.69 -41.51 -27.85
N LYS A 99 20.14 -42.70 -27.57
CA LYS A 99 18.85 -43.30 -27.94
C LYS A 99 17.62 -42.38 -27.82
N ASP A 100 16.75 -42.53 -28.82
CA ASP A 100 15.30 -42.21 -28.87
C ASP A 100 14.71 -41.46 -27.67
N ILE A 101 14.28 -40.22 -27.90
CA ILE A 101 13.42 -39.45 -27.00
C ILE A 101 12.11 -40.21 -26.84
N GLN A 102 11.92 -40.88 -25.71
CA GLN A 102 10.62 -41.47 -25.40
C GLN A 102 9.57 -40.36 -25.21
N PRO A 103 8.32 -40.56 -25.67
CA PRO A 103 7.24 -39.61 -25.44
C PRO A 103 7.09 -39.33 -23.93
N LEU A 104 6.89 -38.06 -23.57
CA LEU A 104 6.68 -37.66 -22.18
C LEU A 104 5.52 -38.45 -21.58
N THR A 105 5.72 -39.01 -20.40
CA THR A 105 4.68 -39.72 -19.67
C THR A 105 3.53 -38.77 -19.34
N GLU A 106 2.30 -39.21 -19.56
CA GLU A 106 1.11 -38.48 -19.12
C GLU A 106 1.15 -38.38 -17.59
N GLN A 107 0.91 -37.19 -17.03
CA GLN A 107 0.88 -36.97 -15.58
C GLN A 107 -0.11 -35.89 -15.18
N LYS A 108 -0.75 -36.07 -14.01
CA LYS A 108 -1.71 -35.10 -13.45
C LYS A 108 -1.02 -33.95 -12.71
N ILE A 109 0.10 -34.23 -12.06
CA ILE A 109 0.92 -33.20 -11.40
C ILE A 109 1.60 -32.36 -12.49
N PRO A 110 1.43 -31.01 -12.49
CA PRO A 110 2.07 -30.13 -13.47
C PRO A 110 3.59 -30.30 -13.54
N ARG A 111 4.17 -30.18 -14.75
CA ARG A 111 5.63 -30.22 -14.99
C ARG A 111 6.30 -28.88 -14.63
N VAL A 112 6.14 -28.46 -13.38
CA VAL A 112 6.68 -27.19 -12.88
C VAL A 112 7.34 -27.39 -11.53
N ILE A 113 8.53 -26.82 -11.35
CA ILE A 113 9.32 -26.86 -10.11
C ILE A 113 9.40 -25.46 -9.53
N TYR A 114 9.12 -25.34 -8.23
CA TYR A 114 9.16 -24.11 -7.44
C TYR A 114 10.21 -24.20 -6.35
N GLN A 115 11.06 -23.17 -6.28
CA GLN A 115 12.04 -22.98 -5.20
C GLN A 115 12.02 -21.52 -4.73
N THR A 116 12.55 -21.24 -3.53
CA THR A 116 12.50 -19.88 -2.96
C THR A 116 13.66 -19.60 -2.00
N PHE A 117 14.02 -18.33 -1.89
CA PHE A 117 14.91 -17.81 -0.86
C PHE A 117 14.53 -16.35 -0.54
N GLU A 118 15.28 -15.71 0.36
CA GLU A 118 15.05 -14.31 0.71
C GLU A 118 15.31 -13.36 -0.47
N THR A 119 16.35 -13.60 -1.26
CA THR A 119 16.83 -12.72 -2.33
C THR A 119 17.16 -13.49 -3.61
N TYR A 120 17.30 -12.79 -4.74
CA TYR A 120 17.86 -13.35 -5.98
C TYR A 120 19.38 -13.53 -5.95
N ASP A 121 20.07 -12.79 -5.08
CA ASP A 121 21.51 -12.92 -4.87
C ASP A 121 21.76 -14.02 -3.83
N VAL A 122 22.17 -15.20 -4.32
CA VAL A 122 22.36 -16.42 -3.53
C VAL A 122 23.81 -16.88 -3.53
N PRO A 123 24.28 -17.56 -2.48
CA PRO A 123 25.59 -18.21 -2.46
C PRO A 123 25.77 -19.24 -3.59
N ASP A 124 27.03 -19.48 -3.99
CA ASP A 124 27.38 -20.37 -5.11
C ASP A 124 26.93 -21.82 -4.90
N GLY A 125 27.06 -22.35 -3.68
CA GLY A 125 26.62 -23.70 -3.33
C GLY A 125 25.10 -23.85 -3.47
N LEU A 126 24.35 -22.91 -2.90
CA LEU A 126 22.89 -22.83 -3.05
C LEU A 126 22.46 -22.71 -4.52
N TYR A 127 23.14 -21.87 -5.30
CA TYR A 127 22.88 -21.72 -6.73
C TYR A 127 23.07 -23.03 -7.49
N LYS A 128 24.20 -23.73 -7.26
CA LYS A 128 24.47 -25.04 -7.89
C LYS A 128 23.44 -26.10 -7.49
N ALA A 129 23.01 -26.08 -6.23
CA ALA A 129 21.98 -26.98 -5.73
C ALA A 129 20.65 -26.80 -6.49
N MET A 130 20.17 -25.56 -6.63
CA MET A 130 18.98 -25.25 -7.44
C MET A 130 19.17 -25.59 -8.92
N GLN A 131 20.35 -25.29 -9.49
CA GLN A 131 20.66 -25.57 -10.89
C GLN A 131 20.59 -27.07 -11.23
N SER A 132 20.92 -27.96 -10.28
CA SER A 132 20.80 -29.41 -10.48
C SER A 132 19.37 -29.87 -10.83
N PHE A 133 18.34 -29.24 -10.27
CA PHE A 133 16.94 -29.54 -10.61
C PHE A 133 16.62 -29.14 -12.04
N LYS A 134 17.07 -27.96 -12.46
CA LYS A 134 16.88 -27.46 -13.82
C LYS A 134 17.61 -28.31 -14.86
N ASP A 135 18.82 -28.76 -14.56
CA ASP A 135 19.63 -29.54 -15.49
C ASP A 135 19.10 -30.96 -15.70
N ILE A 136 18.72 -31.63 -14.60
CA ILE A 136 18.25 -33.02 -14.62
C ILE A 136 16.79 -33.12 -15.11
N ASN A 137 15.94 -32.15 -14.76
CA ASN A 137 14.53 -32.08 -15.14
C ASN A 137 14.30 -31.11 -16.30
N TYR A 138 15.01 -31.30 -17.41
CA TYR A 138 14.89 -30.46 -18.61
C TYR A 138 13.49 -30.42 -19.23
N ASP A 139 12.62 -31.38 -18.88
CA ASP A 139 11.21 -31.45 -19.28
C ASP A 139 10.25 -30.72 -18.33
N TYR A 140 10.78 -30.02 -17.31
CA TYR A 140 10.01 -29.22 -16.35
C TYR A 140 10.36 -27.74 -16.47
N GLU A 141 9.36 -26.88 -16.29
CA GLU A 141 9.59 -25.46 -16.03
C GLU A 141 10.14 -25.27 -14.61
N HIS A 142 10.99 -24.26 -14.41
CA HIS A 142 11.58 -23.93 -13.11
C HIS A 142 11.36 -22.47 -12.79
N TYR A 143 10.75 -22.21 -11.64
CA TYR A 143 10.50 -20.86 -11.12
C TYR A 143 11.12 -20.69 -9.74
N TYR A 144 11.75 -19.54 -9.55
CA TYR A 144 12.37 -19.13 -8.32
C TYR A 144 11.73 -17.83 -7.81
N PHE A 145 11.49 -17.75 -6.50
CA PHE A 145 10.77 -16.64 -5.87
C PHE A 145 11.60 -16.02 -4.73
N SER A 146 11.76 -14.69 -4.73
CA SER A 146 12.30 -13.93 -3.59
C SER A 146 11.26 -13.73 -2.48
N ASN A 147 11.62 -13.07 -1.39
CA ASN A 147 10.65 -12.62 -0.38
C ASN A 147 9.52 -11.74 -0.98
N GLU A 148 9.87 -10.79 -1.85
CA GLU A 148 8.91 -9.87 -2.49
C GLU A 148 7.93 -10.62 -3.40
N ASP A 149 8.42 -11.57 -4.19
CA ASP A 149 7.57 -12.38 -5.08
C ASP A 149 6.61 -13.26 -4.29
N ARG A 150 7.08 -13.83 -3.16
CA ARG A 150 6.24 -14.64 -2.27
C ARG A 150 5.09 -13.82 -1.69
N ILE A 151 5.37 -12.60 -1.23
CA ILE A 151 4.36 -11.70 -0.69
C ILE A 151 3.34 -11.34 -1.77
N LYS A 152 3.80 -10.91 -2.94
CA LYS A 152 2.95 -10.54 -4.07
C LYS A 152 2.06 -11.71 -4.52
N PHE A 153 2.61 -12.92 -4.58
CA PHE A 153 1.85 -14.11 -4.93
C PHE A 153 0.72 -14.39 -3.93
N ILE A 154 0.97 -14.25 -2.63
CA ILE A 154 -0.05 -14.45 -1.60
C ILE A 154 -1.12 -13.36 -1.69
N GLU A 155 -0.71 -12.09 -1.88
CA GLU A 155 -1.61 -10.95 -2.04
C GLU A 155 -2.56 -11.09 -3.24
N GLU A 156 -2.07 -11.61 -4.37
CA GLU A 156 -2.86 -11.80 -5.59
C GLU A 156 -3.85 -12.96 -5.52
N HIS A 157 -3.60 -13.98 -4.68
CA HIS A 157 -4.33 -15.25 -4.73
C HIS A 157 -5.07 -15.65 -3.44
N PHE A 158 -4.76 -15.04 -2.30
CA PHE A 158 -5.31 -15.42 -1.00
C PHE A 158 -5.91 -14.23 -0.24
N SER A 159 -6.63 -14.53 0.85
CA SER A 159 -7.21 -13.49 1.70
C SER A 159 -6.14 -12.72 2.50
N SER A 160 -6.53 -11.55 3.01
CA SER A 160 -5.71 -10.75 3.92
C SER A 160 -5.25 -11.51 5.16
N ASP A 161 -5.99 -12.54 5.60
CA ASP A 161 -5.62 -13.36 6.76
C ASP A 161 -4.38 -14.24 6.49
N VAL A 162 -4.26 -14.79 5.27
CA VAL A 162 -3.09 -15.59 4.87
C VAL A 162 -1.87 -14.69 4.73
N LEU A 163 -2.04 -13.53 4.09
CA LEU A 163 -0.98 -12.52 3.97
C LEU A 163 -0.53 -12.03 5.35
N TYR A 164 -1.47 -11.72 6.24
CA TYR A 164 -1.16 -11.31 7.62
C TYR A 164 -0.42 -12.41 8.38
N ALA A 165 -0.82 -13.68 8.22
CA ALA A 165 -0.11 -14.80 8.85
C ALA A 165 1.33 -14.92 8.32
N TYR A 166 1.54 -14.80 7.01
CA TYR A 166 2.87 -14.82 6.39
C TYR A 166 3.77 -13.69 6.90
N LEU A 167 3.26 -12.46 6.94
CA LEU A 167 3.97 -11.27 7.44
C LEU A 167 4.26 -11.33 8.94
N THR A 168 3.45 -12.10 9.68
CA THR A 168 3.59 -12.27 11.13
C THR A 168 4.68 -13.27 11.51
N LEU A 169 4.91 -14.31 10.69
CA LEU A 169 5.95 -15.31 10.95
C LEU A 169 7.34 -14.66 10.85
N ILE A 170 8.20 -14.91 11.84
CA ILE A 170 9.59 -14.40 11.83
C ILE A 170 10.55 -15.38 11.15
N PRO A 171 10.56 -16.69 11.46
CA PRO A 171 11.51 -17.61 10.83
C PRO A 171 11.24 -17.76 9.33
N GLY A 172 12.28 -17.55 8.50
CA GLY A 172 12.19 -17.70 7.04
C GLY A 172 11.72 -19.10 6.61
N ALA A 173 12.12 -20.14 7.34
CA ALA A 173 11.64 -21.51 7.13
C ALA A 173 10.12 -21.65 7.31
N PHE A 174 9.54 -20.99 8.33
CA PHE A 174 8.10 -21.04 8.58
C PHE A 174 7.33 -20.25 7.53
N LYS A 175 7.89 -19.13 7.05
CA LYS A 175 7.36 -18.41 5.88
C LYS A 175 7.35 -19.31 4.64
N ALA A 176 8.44 -20.03 4.37
CA ALA A 176 8.52 -20.98 3.27
C ALA A 176 7.52 -22.15 3.41
N ASP A 177 7.28 -22.64 4.64
CA ASP A 177 6.25 -23.64 4.93
C ASP A 177 4.84 -23.19 4.53
N LEU A 178 4.47 -21.94 4.82
CA LEU A 178 3.19 -21.41 4.37
C LEU A 178 3.16 -21.20 2.85
N TRP A 179 4.20 -20.56 2.30
CA TRP A 179 4.24 -20.21 0.89
C TRP A 179 4.24 -21.44 -0.03
N ARG A 180 4.99 -22.50 0.30
CA ARG A 180 5.03 -23.73 -0.51
C ARG A 180 3.65 -24.38 -0.64
N CYS A 181 2.86 -24.34 0.43
CA CYS A 181 1.49 -24.82 0.39
C CYS A 181 0.60 -23.90 -0.45
N CYS A 182 0.77 -22.58 -0.36
CA CYS A 182 0.04 -21.61 -1.18
C CYS A 182 0.29 -21.79 -2.68
N ILE A 183 1.55 -21.87 -3.12
CA ILE A 183 1.89 -22.03 -4.54
C ILE A 183 1.37 -23.37 -5.08
N LEU A 184 1.55 -24.48 -4.35
CA LEU A 184 1.06 -25.79 -4.75
C LEU A 184 -0.47 -25.87 -4.75
N TYR A 185 -1.16 -25.20 -3.82
CA TYR A 185 -2.62 -25.15 -3.83
C TYR A 185 -3.17 -24.44 -5.07
N ILE A 186 -2.54 -23.34 -5.52
CA ILE A 186 -3.03 -22.57 -6.67
C ILE A 186 -2.58 -23.19 -8.00
N LYS A 187 -1.31 -23.58 -8.12
CA LYS A 187 -0.70 -23.97 -9.40
C LYS A 187 -0.46 -25.47 -9.52
N GLY A 188 -0.46 -26.23 -8.43
CA GLY A 188 0.08 -27.58 -8.39
C GLY A 188 1.58 -27.59 -8.67
N GLY A 189 2.11 -28.71 -9.14
CA GLY A 189 3.50 -28.87 -9.52
C GLY A 189 4.34 -29.48 -8.41
N ILE A 190 5.61 -29.09 -8.34
CA ILE A 190 6.59 -29.63 -7.40
C ILE A 190 7.26 -28.48 -6.66
N TYR A 191 7.22 -28.51 -5.33
CA TYR A 191 8.08 -27.68 -4.50
C TYR A 191 9.26 -28.51 -4.00
N VAL A 192 10.45 -27.92 -4.01
CA VAL A 192 11.65 -28.49 -3.37
C VAL A 192 12.42 -27.39 -2.65
N ASP A 193 12.94 -27.65 -1.46
CA ASP A 193 13.79 -26.67 -0.78
C ASP A 193 15.02 -26.35 -1.62
N SER A 194 15.43 -25.07 -1.61
CA SER A 194 16.49 -24.53 -2.48
C SER A 194 17.87 -25.13 -2.19
N ASP A 195 18.06 -25.70 -0.99
CA ASP A 195 19.30 -26.32 -0.54
C ASP A 195 19.40 -27.82 -0.83
N MET A 196 18.43 -28.39 -1.56
CA MET A 196 18.48 -29.79 -2.02
C MET A 196 19.19 -29.93 -3.36
N ILE A 197 19.68 -31.14 -3.67
CA ILE A 197 20.30 -31.48 -4.96
C ILE A 197 19.50 -32.59 -5.64
N CYS A 198 19.16 -32.40 -6.91
CA CYS A 198 18.50 -33.42 -7.72
C CYS A 198 19.51 -34.50 -8.15
N LEU A 199 19.13 -35.78 -8.03
CA LEU A 199 19.97 -36.92 -8.42
C LEU A 199 19.35 -37.71 -9.59
N LYS A 200 18.02 -37.64 -9.75
CA LYS A 200 17.26 -38.36 -10.78
C LYS A 200 16.12 -37.51 -11.32
N PRO A 201 15.75 -37.66 -12.60
CA PRO A 201 14.69 -36.88 -13.20
C PRO A 201 13.31 -37.32 -12.68
N PHE A 202 12.42 -36.37 -12.45
CA PHE A 202 11.10 -36.60 -11.90
C PHE A 202 10.18 -37.38 -12.85
N ARG A 203 10.46 -37.44 -14.15
CA ARG A 203 9.78 -38.35 -15.08
C ARG A 203 9.98 -39.85 -14.74
N GLU A 204 11.03 -40.19 -13.99
CA GLU A 204 11.25 -41.55 -13.45
C GLU A 204 10.53 -41.76 -12.10
N LEU A 205 10.09 -40.68 -11.44
CA LEU A 205 9.43 -40.69 -10.14
C LEU A 205 7.90 -40.64 -10.26
N ILE A 206 7.38 -39.75 -11.11
CA ILE A 206 5.97 -39.39 -11.18
C ILE A 206 5.27 -40.24 -12.25
N THR A 207 4.18 -40.89 -11.84
CA THR A 207 3.32 -41.69 -12.71
C THR A 207 2.01 -40.94 -13.02
N LYS A 208 1.27 -41.43 -14.03
CA LYS A 208 0.00 -40.81 -14.48
C LYS A 208 -1.09 -40.72 -13.41
N ASP A 209 -1.02 -41.60 -12.41
CA ASP A 209 -2.04 -41.74 -11.38
C ASP A 209 -1.70 -40.97 -10.10
N ASP A 210 -0.47 -40.46 -9.97
CA ASP A 210 -0.06 -39.71 -8.79
C ASP A 210 -0.74 -38.34 -8.75
N ILE A 211 -1.36 -38.03 -7.60
CA ILE A 211 -1.98 -36.72 -7.34
C ILE A 211 -1.29 -35.95 -6.20
N PHE A 212 -0.56 -36.67 -5.35
CA PHE A 212 0.21 -36.14 -4.24
C PHE A 212 1.39 -37.07 -3.93
N ILE A 213 2.60 -36.52 -3.86
CA ILE A 213 3.83 -37.22 -3.49
C ILE A 213 4.59 -36.38 -2.47
N ALA A 214 5.04 -37.00 -1.39
CA ALA A 214 5.96 -36.40 -0.41
C ALA A 214 6.88 -37.49 0.16
N ALA A 215 7.67 -37.19 1.20
CA ALA A 215 8.45 -38.20 1.91
C ALA A 215 7.97 -38.35 3.36
N ARG A 216 8.01 -39.58 3.90
CA ARG A 216 7.82 -39.81 5.34
C ARG A 216 9.09 -39.40 6.07
N ASP A 217 8.95 -38.66 7.17
CA ASP A 217 10.10 -38.05 7.87
C ASP A 217 10.70 -39.00 8.92
N ASP A 218 11.10 -40.20 8.49
CA ASP A 218 11.88 -41.14 9.30
C ASP A 218 13.29 -40.60 9.52
N PRO A 219 14.00 -40.84 10.64
CA PRO A 219 13.52 -41.52 11.85
C PRO A 219 12.82 -40.57 12.82
N MET A 220 12.58 -39.30 12.46
CA MET A 220 11.95 -38.32 13.36
C MET A 220 10.57 -38.81 13.82
N SER A 221 9.73 -39.21 12.86
CA SER A 221 8.48 -39.89 13.15
C SER A 221 7.83 -40.47 11.90
N LYS A 222 7.20 -41.65 12.04
CA LYS A 222 6.40 -42.27 10.98
C LYS A 222 5.06 -41.58 10.74
N ILE A 223 4.64 -40.69 11.64
CA ILE A 223 3.44 -39.86 11.49
C ILE A 223 3.75 -38.48 10.89
N PHE A 224 5.01 -38.15 10.62
CA PHE A 224 5.41 -36.86 10.05
C PHE A 224 5.68 -37.01 8.55
N ILE A 225 5.28 -35.99 7.80
CA ILE A 225 5.48 -35.93 6.35
C ILE A 225 6.42 -34.77 6.06
N CYS A 226 7.60 -35.06 5.50
CA CYS A 226 8.57 -34.06 5.09
C CYS A 226 7.92 -33.09 4.11
N ASN A 227 8.01 -31.79 4.41
CA ASN A 227 7.45 -30.74 3.57
C ASN A 227 8.52 -30.06 2.70
N GLY A 228 9.78 -30.47 2.79
CA GLY A 228 10.90 -30.01 1.95
C GLY A 228 10.85 -30.49 0.49
N PHE A 229 10.04 -31.51 0.21
CA PHE A 229 9.71 -31.99 -1.13
C PHE A 229 8.23 -32.37 -1.18
N ILE A 230 7.45 -31.69 -2.02
CA ILE A 230 6.03 -31.98 -2.23
C ILE A 230 5.71 -31.85 -3.72
N ALA A 231 5.14 -32.89 -4.31
CA ALA A 231 4.53 -32.84 -5.63
C ALA A 231 3.02 -32.97 -5.49
N SER A 232 2.24 -32.08 -6.09
CA SER A 232 0.78 -32.07 -5.91
C SER A 232 0.04 -31.52 -7.12
N ILE A 233 -1.18 -32.02 -7.35
CA ILE A 233 -2.13 -31.37 -8.25
C ILE A 233 -2.63 -30.05 -7.66
N PRO A 234 -3.06 -29.07 -8.49
CA PRO A 234 -3.68 -27.86 -7.98
C PRO A 234 -4.94 -28.20 -7.16
N ARG A 235 -5.22 -27.36 -6.16
CA ARG A 235 -6.37 -27.42 -5.25
C ARG A 235 -6.46 -28.69 -4.40
N HIS A 236 -5.36 -29.40 -4.17
CA HIS A 236 -5.36 -30.58 -3.31
C HIS A 236 -5.79 -30.24 -1.87
N PRO A 237 -6.76 -30.96 -1.27
CA PRO A 237 -7.28 -30.65 0.07
C PRO A 237 -6.24 -30.63 1.18
N PHE A 238 -5.21 -31.49 1.10
CA PHE A 238 -4.07 -31.47 2.04
C PHE A 238 -3.38 -30.10 2.11
N MET A 239 -3.19 -29.42 0.97
CA MET A 239 -2.55 -28.11 0.97
C MET A 239 -3.47 -27.04 1.58
N LYS A 240 -4.78 -27.13 1.33
CA LYS A 240 -5.75 -26.20 1.93
C LYS A 240 -5.77 -26.31 3.46
N GLU A 241 -5.87 -27.53 3.98
CA GLU A 241 -5.90 -27.79 5.42
C GLU A 241 -4.59 -27.36 6.09
N GLN A 242 -3.43 -27.54 5.43
CA GLN A 242 -2.15 -27.06 5.92
C GLN A 242 -2.10 -25.53 6.01
N ILE A 243 -2.54 -24.82 4.96
CA ILE A 243 -2.62 -23.35 4.96
C ILE A 243 -3.51 -22.87 6.11
N ASP A 244 -4.72 -23.42 6.23
CA ASP A 244 -5.68 -23.00 7.26
C ASP A 244 -5.15 -23.27 8.68
N SER A 245 -4.49 -24.41 8.87
CA SER A 245 -3.89 -24.78 10.16
C SER A 245 -2.73 -23.86 10.54
N ILE A 246 -1.86 -23.49 9.59
CA ILE A 246 -0.78 -22.52 9.81
C ILE A 246 -1.36 -21.15 10.16
N VAL A 247 -2.33 -20.67 9.39
CA VAL A 247 -3.00 -19.37 9.64
C VAL A 247 -3.63 -19.36 11.03
N ASN A 248 -4.30 -20.44 11.43
CA ASN A 248 -4.88 -20.55 12.77
C ASN A 248 -3.81 -20.57 13.86
N ASN A 249 -2.71 -21.32 13.68
CA ASN A 249 -1.59 -21.33 14.63
C ASN A 249 -0.99 -19.94 14.81
N VAL A 250 -0.82 -19.18 13.72
CA VAL A 250 -0.32 -17.80 13.77
C VAL A 250 -1.31 -16.86 14.46
N LYS A 251 -2.62 -17.01 14.17
CA LYS A 251 -3.68 -16.20 14.78
C LYS A 251 -3.71 -16.33 16.30
N ILE A 252 -3.58 -17.55 16.82
CA ILE A 252 -3.53 -17.80 18.27
C ILE A 252 -2.12 -17.70 18.87
N LYS A 253 -1.11 -17.36 18.05
CA LYS A 253 0.31 -17.31 18.43
C LYS A 253 0.78 -18.61 19.11
N LYS A 254 0.37 -19.75 18.54
CA LYS A 254 0.62 -21.09 19.11
C LYS A 254 2.09 -21.29 19.43
N ARG A 255 2.38 -21.79 20.63
CA ARG A 255 3.70 -22.23 21.08
C ARG A 255 3.73 -23.76 21.18
N GLY A 256 4.91 -24.35 21.09
CA GLY A 256 5.07 -25.79 21.26
C GLY A 256 6.19 -26.33 20.39
N TYR A 257 6.08 -27.62 20.04
CA TYR A 257 7.05 -28.30 19.19
C TYR A 257 7.14 -27.65 17.81
N TYR A 258 8.34 -27.25 17.40
CA TYR A 258 8.57 -26.39 16.22
C TYR A 258 8.05 -26.99 14.91
N LEU A 259 8.17 -28.31 14.69
CA LEU A 259 7.65 -28.97 13.49
C LEU A 259 6.10 -29.02 13.45
N ASP A 260 5.42 -28.74 14.58
CA ASP A 260 3.96 -28.73 14.70
C ASP A 260 3.34 -27.32 14.51
N LEU A 261 4.20 -26.31 14.30
CA LEU A 261 3.76 -24.94 14.08
C LEU A 261 3.44 -24.68 12.61
N THR A 262 4.34 -25.11 11.72
CA THR A 262 4.20 -24.97 10.26
C THR A 262 4.71 -26.15 9.44
N GLY A 263 5.51 -27.03 10.07
CA GLY A 263 6.36 -27.99 9.39
C GLY A 263 5.79 -29.42 9.25
N PRO A 264 6.69 -30.42 9.13
CA PRO A 264 6.36 -31.82 8.87
C PRO A 264 5.37 -32.50 9.83
N ALA A 265 5.41 -32.15 11.12
CA ALA A 265 4.49 -32.72 12.10
C ALA A 265 3.07 -32.18 11.91
N LEU A 266 2.94 -30.90 11.58
CA LEU A 266 1.64 -30.33 11.22
C LEU A 266 1.12 -30.92 9.92
N LEU A 267 1.98 -31.08 8.90
CA LEU A 267 1.58 -31.67 7.61
C LEU A 267 1.05 -33.11 7.76
N GLY A 268 1.67 -33.92 8.60
CA GLY A 268 1.16 -35.26 8.92
C GLY A 268 -0.24 -35.21 9.54
N LYS A 269 -0.45 -34.31 10.51
CA LYS A 269 -1.76 -34.12 11.16
C LYS A 269 -2.83 -33.61 10.20
N THR A 270 -2.50 -32.70 9.29
CA THR A 270 -3.47 -32.15 8.33
C THR A 270 -3.86 -33.18 7.28
N ILE A 271 -2.92 -34.02 6.82
CA ILE A 271 -3.24 -35.18 5.97
C ILE A 271 -4.18 -36.15 6.70
N HIS A 272 -3.88 -36.52 7.95
CA HIS A 272 -4.77 -37.35 8.76
C HIS A 272 -6.15 -36.72 8.99
N ASN A 273 -6.23 -35.40 9.22
CA ASN A 273 -7.48 -34.66 9.33
C ASN A 273 -8.35 -34.85 8.08
N VAL A 274 -7.78 -34.56 6.91
CA VAL A 274 -8.50 -34.62 5.63
C VAL A 274 -8.93 -36.03 5.28
N CYS A 275 -8.10 -37.03 5.60
CA CYS A 275 -8.42 -38.44 5.38
C CYS A 275 -9.42 -39.03 6.41
N GLY A 276 -9.88 -38.26 7.40
CA GLY A 276 -10.84 -38.73 8.40
C GLY A 276 -10.27 -39.72 9.42
N VAL A 277 -8.95 -39.73 9.63
CA VAL A 277 -8.30 -40.61 10.61
C VAL A 277 -8.65 -40.14 12.03
N LEU A 278 -9.16 -41.05 12.87
CA LEU A 278 -9.59 -40.73 14.23
C LEU A 278 -8.40 -40.53 15.20
N ASP A 279 -7.42 -41.43 15.18
CA ASP A 279 -6.24 -41.38 16.06
C ASP A 279 -4.99 -40.85 15.31
N LYS A 280 -5.04 -39.55 15.02
CA LYS A 280 -4.09 -38.84 14.16
C LYS A 280 -2.66 -38.78 14.71
N ASN A 281 -2.50 -38.99 16.01
CA ASN A 281 -1.19 -38.93 16.69
C ASN A 281 -0.55 -40.31 16.85
N ARG A 282 -1.21 -41.39 16.41
CA ARG A 282 -0.72 -42.77 16.58
C ARG A 282 -0.78 -43.62 15.32
N THR A 283 -1.39 -43.12 14.25
CA THR A 283 -1.51 -43.85 12.98
C THR A 283 -0.29 -43.58 12.12
N ASP A 284 0.57 -44.58 11.93
CA ASP A 284 1.76 -44.47 11.08
C ASP A 284 1.37 -44.38 9.58
N PHE A 285 2.13 -43.62 8.81
CA PHE A 285 2.07 -43.68 7.36
C PHE A 285 2.92 -44.82 6.81
N GLU A 286 2.48 -45.44 5.70
CA GLU A 286 3.25 -46.48 5.00
C GLU A 286 4.15 -45.86 3.91
N LEU A 287 5.26 -46.53 3.57
CA LEU A 287 6.07 -46.14 2.41
C LEU A 287 5.42 -46.66 1.12
N GLY A 288 5.52 -45.90 0.03
CA GLY A 288 4.87 -46.21 -1.23
C GLY A 288 3.45 -45.65 -1.32
N ILE A 289 2.54 -46.38 -1.95
CA ILE A 289 1.17 -45.92 -2.21
C ILE A 289 0.33 -46.12 -0.95
N ASN A 290 -0.18 -45.04 -0.39
CA ASN A 290 -1.12 -45.01 0.72
C ASN A 290 -2.54 -44.81 0.20
N LYS A 291 -3.51 -45.49 0.82
CA LYS A 291 -4.95 -45.30 0.59
C LYS A 291 -5.63 -45.05 1.93
N LEU A 292 -5.94 -43.79 2.24
CA LEU A 292 -6.57 -43.38 3.49
C LEU A 292 -7.80 -42.53 3.18
N GLY A 293 -8.96 -42.93 3.73
CA GLY A 293 -10.25 -42.34 3.34
C GLY A 293 -10.44 -42.44 1.82
N ASP A 294 -10.84 -41.33 1.20
CA ASP A 294 -11.03 -41.23 -0.25
C ASP A 294 -9.77 -40.85 -1.02
N TYR A 295 -8.61 -40.76 -0.36
CA TYR A 295 -7.37 -40.23 -0.94
C TYR A 295 -6.34 -41.33 -1.18
N THR A 296 -5.75 -41.30 -2.38
CA THR A 296 -4.57 -42.10 -2.73
C THR A 296 -3.38 -41.19 -2.96
N PHE A 297 -2.27 -41.42 -2.26
CA PHE A 297 -1.07 -40.60 -2.35
C PHE A 297 0.19 -41.44 -2.11
N ARG A 298 1.35 -40.93 -2.52
CA ARG A 298 2.62 -41.66 -2.45
C ARG A 298 3.58 -41.04 -1.45
N LEU A 299 4.20 -41.87 -0.62
CA LEU A 299 5.24 -41.45 0.32
C LEU A 299 6.57 -42.13 0.03
N LEU A 300 7.60 -41.32 -0.11
CA LEU A 300 8.99 -41.74 -0.29
C LEU A 300 9.69 -41.92 1.06
N PHE A 301 10.85 -42.56 1.06
CA PHE A 301 11.65 -42.74 2.28
C PHE A 301 12.66 -41.60 2.42
N HIS A 302 12.58 -40.83 3.51
CA HIS A 302 13.62 -39.87 3.88
C HIS A 302 14.70 -40.60 4.71
N ASP A 303 15.87 -40.82 4.12
CA ASP A 303 17.01 -41.46 4.77
C ASP A 303 17.98 -40.40 5.32
N TRP A 304 17.87 -40.09 6.61
CA TRP A 304 18.75 -39.10 7.26
C TRP A 304 20.20 -39.55 7.36
N THR A 305 20.47 -40.86 7.31
CA THR A 305 21.85 -41.39 7.38
C THR A 305 22.61 -41.01 6.13
N THR A 306 21.95 -41.14 4.97
CA THR A 306 22.53 -40.79 3.68
C THR A 306 22.17 -39.37 3.22
N LYS A 307 21.33 -38.65 3.98
CA LYS A 307 20.73 -37.37 3.59
C LYS A 307 20.04 -37.43 2.22
N THR A 308 19.26 -38.49 1.97
CA THR A 308 18.57 -38.65 0.69
C THR A 308 17.09 -38.95 0.82
N ILE A 309 16.30 -38.52 -0.15
CA ILE A 309 14.95 -39.02 -0.38
C ILE A 309 15.03 -40.14 -1.41
N ARG A 310 14.49 -41.31 -1.06
CA ARG A 310 14.65 -42.56 -1.81
C ARG A 310 13.32 -43.16 -2.24
N MET A 311 13.31 -43.73 -3.45
CA MET A 311 12.23 -44.59 -3.96
C MET A 311 12.83 -45.94 -4.36
N ASN A 312 12.28 -47.04 -3.83
CA ASN A 312 12.77 -48.40 -4.13
C ASN A 312 14.29 -48.55 -3.97
N ASN A 313 14.85 -48.00 -2.88
CA ASN A 313 16.29 -47.93 -2.58
C ASN A 313 17.15 -47.06 -3.52
N ILE A 314 16.56 -46.37 -4.50
CA ILE A 314 17.26 -45.43 -5.38
C ILE A 314 17.13 -44.03 -4.79
N SER A 315 18.26 -43.33 -4.59
CA SER A 315 18.27 -41.94 -4.15
C SER A 315 17.88 -41.00 -5.29
N ILE A 316 16.85 -40.20 -5.06
CA ILE A 316 16.26 -39.28 -6.05
C ILE A 316 16.69 -37.83 -5.78
N ILE A 317 16.77 -37.46 -4.50
CA ILE A 317 17.14 -36.12 -4.03
C ILE A 317 18.15 -36.27 -2.89
N TYR A 318 19.19 -35.45 -2.87
CA TYR A 318 20.05 -35.23 -1.71
C TYR A 318 19.52 -34.02 -0.94
N THR A 319 19.27 -34.12 0.36
CA THR A 319 18.45 -33.16 1.10
C THR A 319 19.18 -31.90 1.56
N GLU A 320 20.49 -31.80 1.33
CA GLU A 320 21.29 -30.66 1.75
C GLU A 320 22.62 -30.58 0.99
N TYR A 321 22.95 -29.49 0.32
CA TYR A 321 24.26 -29.35 -0.33
C TYR A 321 25.43 -29.23 0.68
N PRO A 322 26.65 -29.72 0.35
CA PRO A 322 27.74 -29.85 1.31
C PRO A 322 28.17 -28.54 2.02
N GLU A 323 28.20 -27.42 1.30
CA GLU A 323 28.70 -26.13 1.80
C GLU A 323 27.67 -25.33 2.61
N LYS A 324 26.42 -25.80 2.74
CA LYS A 324 25.30 -25.00 3.28
C LYS A 324 25.60 -24.35 4.61
N ASN A 325 26.09 -25.13 5.56
CA ASN A 325 26.34 -24.60 6.91
C ASN A 325 27.40 -23.50 6.92
N ASN A 326 28.37 -23.54 6.00
CA ASN A 326 29.37 -22.48 5.87
C ASN A 326 28.77 -21.23 5.22
N GLU A 327 28.04 -21.39 4.11
CA GLU A 327 27.42 -20.27 3.39
C GLU A 327 26.36 -19.56 4.24
N MET A 328 25.49 -20.30 4.93
CA MET A 328 24.47 -19.72 5.81
C MET A 328 25.08 -18.97 7.00
N ARG A 329 26.22 -19.41 7.53
CA ARG A 329 26.97 -18.68 8.57
C ARG A 329 27.52 -17.35 8.07
N VAL A 330 28.03 -17.32 6.84
CA VAL A 330 28.52 -16.08 6.21
C VAL A 330 27.40 -15.05 6.03
N LEU A 331 26.19 -15.52 5.71
CA LEU A 331 25.00 -14.66 5.61
C LEU A 331 24.48 -14.17 6.98
N LYS A 332 25.02 -14.66 8.10
CA LYS A 332 24.61 -14.32 9.47
C LYS A 332 23.11 -14.48 9.71
N LEU A 333 22.46 -15.40 9.00
CA LEU A 333 21.05 -15.70 9.19
C LEU A 333 20.88 -16.60 10.43
N PRO A 334 20.07 -16.21 11.42
CA PRO A 334 19.79 -17.09 12.55
C PRO A 334 19.04 -18.33 12.08
N THR A 335 19.35 -19.49 12.66
CA THR A 335 18.60 -20.71 12.32
C THR A 335 17.18 -20.61 12.86
N TYR A 336 16.21 -21.23 12.18
CA TYR A 336 14.84 -21.26 12.68
C TYR A 336 14.75 -21.94 14.06
N TYR A 337 15.66 -22.87 14.36
CA TYR A 337 15.73 -23.54 15.66
C TYR A 337 16.19 -22.58 16.76
N ASP A 338 17.19 -21.74 16.49
CA ASP A 338 17.63 -20.71 17.44
C ASP A 338 16.52 -19.68 17.69
N LEU A 339 15.81 -19.25 16.63
CA LEU A 339 14.66 -18.36 16.76
C LEU A 339 13.55 -19.00 17.61
N TRP A 340 13.24 -20.27 17.38
CA TRP A 340 12.26 -21.00 18.18
C TRP A 340 12.69 -21.14 19.65
N LYS A 341 13.96 -21.48 19.90
CA LYS A 341 14.51 -21.63 21.26
C LYS A 341 14.44 -20.33 22.06
N ASN A 342 14.64 -19.20 21.39
CA ASN A 342 14.55 -17.87 21.99
C ASN A 342 13.13 -17.26 21.93
N ASP A 343 12.13 -18.05 21.51
CA ASP A 343 10.73 -17.62 21.46
C ASP A 343 10.45 -16.42 20.52
N ILE A 344 11.17 -16.40 19.39
CA ILE A 344 11.17 -15.40 18.32
C ILE A 344 10.43 -15.98 17.09
N LEU A 345 9.15 -16.27 17.27
CA LEU A 345 8.33 -16.96 16.25
C LEU A 345 7.39 -16.03 15.48
N TYR A 346 6.85 -15.05 16.18
CA TYR A 346 5.82 -14.16 15.67
C TYR A 346 6.17 -12.71 15.97
N GLN A 347 5.88 -11.82 15.04
CA GLN A 347 5.77 -10.40 15.34
C GLN A 347 4.57 -10.18 16.28
N ILE A 348 4.81 -9.52 17.40
CA ILE A 348 3.80 -9.30 18.45
C ILE A 348 3.27 -7.87 18.49
N ILE A 349 4.07 -6.90 18.05
CA ILE A 349 3.61 -5.52 17.81
C ILE A 349 2.72 -5.51 16.55
N PRO A 350 1.43 -5.14 16.67
CA PRO A 350 0.50 -5.09 15.54
C PRO A 350 0.94 -4.12 14.44
N ARG A 351 0.55 -4.41 13.20
CA ARG A 351 0.88 -3.60 12.01
C ARG A 351 0.04 -2.34 11.88
N ASN A 352 0.00 -1.52 12.93
CA ASN A 352 -0.70 -0.23 12.98
C ASN A 352 0.31 0.89 13.21
N ILE A 353 0.17 1.99 12.47
CA ILE A 353 0.90 3.24 12.70
C ILE A 353 -0.14 4.29 13.07
N TYR A 354 0.11 5.04 14.15
CA TYR A 354 -0.75 6.11 14.64
C TYR A 354 -0.04 7.45 14.52
N TYR A 355 -0.70 8.39 13.86
CA TYR A 355 -0.30 9.79 13.79
C TYR A 355 -1.30 10.68 14.51
N THR A 356 -0.77 11.78 15.02
CA THR A 356 -1.56 12.91 15.48
C THR A 356 -1.16 14.18 14.74
N ALA A 357 -2.15 14.97 14.37
CA ALA A 357 -1.98 16.31 13.82
C ALA A 357 -3.06 17.22 14.43
N LYS A 358 -2.84 18.54 14.42
CA LYS A 358 -3.84 19.48 14.91
C LYS A 358 -5.09 19.48 14.02
N ASP A 359 -4.88 19.41 12.71
CA ASP A 359 -5.91 19.15 11.72
C ASP A 359 -5.37 18.26 10.59
N CYS A 360 -6.27 17.75 9.75
CA CYS A 360 -5.96 16.84 8.67
C CYS A 360 -5.03 17.40 7.57
N MET A 361 -4.77 18.72 7.54
CA MET A 361 -3.82 19.35 6.62
C MET A 361 -2.50 19.72 7.27
N ASP A 362 -2.43 19.76 8.60
CA ASP A 362 -1.17 19.93 9.33
C ASP A 362 -0.27 18.69 9.25
N ILE A 363 -0.74 17.62 8.60
CA ILE A 363 0.08 16.47 8.23
C ILE A 363 1.16 16.92 7.23
N ASN A 364 2.41 16.62 7.57
CA ASN A 364 3.51 16.81 6.65
C ASN A 364 3.53 15.64 5.64
N ASP A 365 2.98 15.88 4.45
CA ASP A 365 2.74 14.84 3.45
C ASP A 365 3.99 14.01 3.11
N TYR A 366 5.16 14.63 2.92
CA TYR A 366 6.35 13.84 2.54
C TYR A 366 6.89 12.99 3.69
N MET A 367 6.69 13.43 4.94
CA MET A 367 7.05 12.70 6.15
C MET A 367 6.18 11.49 6.34
N VAL A 368 4.87 11.68 6.31
CA VAL A 368 3.93 10.59 6.41
C VAL A 368 4.03 9.63 5.23
N GLN A 369 4.23 10.16 4.01
CA GLN A 369 4.49 9.33 2.82
C GLN A 369 5.75 8.49 2.96
N SER A 370 6.77 8.95 3.70
CA SER A 370 7.97 8.15 3.94
C SER A 370 7.62 6.84 4.65
N PHE A 371 6.71 6.88 5.63
CA PHE A 371 6.19 5.69 6.29
C PHE A 371 5.27 4.89 5.37
N THR A 372 4.30 5.53 4.70
CA THR A 372 3.35 4.82 3.83
C THR A 372 4.04 4.08 2.68
N LYS A 373 5.05 4.69 2.06
CA LYS A 373 5.81 4.07 0.95
C LYS A 373 6.71 2.93 1.41
N LYS A 374 7.37 3.07 2.57
CA LYS A 374 8.27 2.04 3.11
C LYS A 374 7.55 0.91 3.83
N ASN A 375 6.29 1.10 4.22
CA ASN A 375 5.52 0.18 5.04
C ASN A 375 4.13 -0.11 4.43
N PRO A 376 4.05 -0.65 3.20
CA PRO A 376 2.80 -0.83 2.47
C PRO A 376 1.80 -1.77 3.18
N TYR A 377 2.30 -2.68 4.03
CA TYR A 377 1.49 -3.63 4.79
C TYR A 377 1.18 -3.17 6.22
N TRP A 378 1.41 -1.90 6.54
CA TRP A 378 1.08 -1.29 7.82
C TRP A 378 -0.12 -0.36 7.66
N LYS A 379 -1.10 -0.50 8.55
CA LYS A 379 -2.29 0.35 8.56
C LYS A 379 -1.96 1.71 9.17
N ILE A 380 -2.11 2.78 8.40
CA ILE A 380 -1.97 4.15 8.91
C ILE A 380 -3.29 4.63 9.51
N ASN A 381 -3.23 5.18 10.72
CA ASN A 381 -4.35 5.77 11.43
C ASN A 381 -4.02 7.24 11.74
N TYR A 382 -4.75 8.16 11.13
CA TYR A 382 -4.63 9.60 11.39
C TYR A 382 -5.66 10.05 12.41
N ASN A 383 -5.24 10.89 13.35
CA ASN A 383 -6.11 11.40 14.40
C ASN A 383 -5.87 12.90 14.55
N ASP A 384 -6.92 13.68 14.33
CA ASP A 384 -6.95 15.10 14.69
C ASP A 384 -7.49 15.31 16.11
N ASP A 385 -7.45 16.55 16.61
CA ASP A 385 -7.91 16.92 17.96
C ASP A 385 -9.34 16.41 18.27
N ASP A 386 -10.25 16.45 17.29
CA ASP A 386 -11.63 16.00 17.45
C ASP A 386 -11.70 14.47 17.57
N ASN A 387 -10.87 13.75 16.79
CA ASN A 387 -10.75 12.30 16.86
C ASN A 387 -10.12 11.82 18.18
N LEU A 388 -9.17 12.57 18.77
CA LEU A 388 -8.52 12.16 20.03
C LEU A 388 -9.54 12.02 21.17
N LEU A 389 -10.37 13.03 21.37
CA LEU A 389 -11.38 13.03 22.44
C LEU A 389 -12.45 11.96 22.19
N SER A 390 -12.92 11.82 20.94
CA SER A 390 -13.87 10.78 20.58
C SER A 390 -13.32 9.38 20.88
N CYS A 391 -12.05 9.13 20.54
CA CYS A 391 -11.38 7.87 20.80
C CYS A 391 -11.31 7.53 22.30
N ILE A 392 -10.90 8.49 23.16
CA ILE A 392 -10.85 8.26 24.62
C ILE A 392 -12.27 8.01 25.16
N ARG A 393 -13.27 8.77 24.72
CA ARG A 393 -14.67 8.59 25.14
C ARG A 393 -15.21 7.20 24.79
N THR A 394 -15.02 6.76 23.54
CA THR A 394 -15.49 5.44 23.08
C THR A 394 -14.81 4.29 23.82
N ASN A 395 -13.56 4.47 24.25
CA ASN A 395 -12.79 3.43 24.96
C ASN A 395 -12.79 3.59 26.49
N ASN A 396 -13.58 4.52 27.05
CA ASN A 396 -13.48 4.88 28.47
C ASN A 396 -13.74 3.69 29.41
N GLN A 397 -14.79 2.89 29.14
CA GLN A 397 -15.10 1.71 29.97
C GLN A 397 -13.95 0.70 29.97
N LEU A 398 -13.32 0.48 28.81
CA LEU A 398 -12.19 -0.42 28.68
C LEU A 398 -10.97 0.13 29.45
N LEU A 399 -10.65 1.41 29.29
CA LEU A 399 -9.55 2.07 30.00
C LEU A 399 -9.72 1.98 31.52
N ILE A 400 -10.92 2.27 32.04
CA ILE A 400 -11.23 2.14 33.48
C ILE A 400 -11.01 0.71 33.94
N SER A 401 -11.52 -0.28 33.20
CA SER A 401 -11.41 -1.69 33.59
C SER A 401 -9.96 -2.20 33.60
N GLU A 402 -9.13 -1.72 32.67
CA GLU A 402 -7.75 -2.18 32.48
C GLU A 402 -6.73 -1.45 33.37
N LEU A 403 -6.96 -0.15 33.64
CA LEU A 403 -6.02 0.73 34.33
C LEU A 403 -6.44 1.08 35.76
N GLY A 404 -7.73 0.95 36.10
CA GLY A 404 -8.26 1.30 37.41
C GLY A 404 -8.31 2.81 37.70
N VAL A 405 -8.16 3.65 36.66
CA VAL A 405 -8.20 5.13 36.76
C VAL A 405 -9.13 5.71 35.69
N ASP A 406 -9.78 6.83 36.01
CA ASP A 406 -10.64 7.55 35.05
C ASP A 406 -9.80 8.45 34.14
N VAL A 407 -9.29 7.84 33.07
CA VAL A 407 -8.47 8.52 32.06
C VAL A 407 -9.26 9.65 31.38
N LEU A 408 -10.56 9.45 31.12
CA LEU A 408 -11.38 10.47 30.45
C LEU A 408 -11.54 11.71 31.32
N ALA A 409 -11.81 11.54 32.62
CA ALA A 409 -11.90 12.66 33.55
C ALA A 409 -10.59 13.45 33.61
N TYR A 410 -9.45 12.76 33.70
CA TYR A 410 -8.15 13.44 33.70
C TYR A 410 -7.86 14.13 32.36
N TYR A 411 -8.15 13.47 31.24
CA TYR A 411 -7.98 14.03 29.90
C TYR A 411 -8.79 15.32 29.69
N LEU A 412 -10.02 15.37 30.21
CA LEU A 412 -10.87 16.56 30.15
C LEU A 412 -10.35 17.70 31.05
N SER A 413 -9.56 17.40 32.08
CA SER A 413 -8.95 18.43 32.95
C SER A 413 -7.76 19.14 32.29
N LEU A 414 -7.12 18.52 31.29
CA LEU A 414 -5.99 19.11 30.58
C LEU A 414 -6.44 20.29 29.71
N THR A 415 -5.70 21.40 29.78
CA THR A 415 -5.93 22.60 28.94
C THR A 415 -4.92 22.72 27.81
N ASN A 416 -3.74 22.13 27.94
CA ASN A 416 -2.70 22.12 26.91
C ASN A 416 -2.96 21.01 25.89
N GLY A 417 -2.92 21.35 24.59
CA GLY A 417 -3.11 20.38 23.50
C GLY A 417 -2.00 19.32 23.43
N GLY A 418 -0.74 19.71 23.68
CA GLY A 418 0.39 18.76 23.72
C GLY A 418 0.23 17.71 24.80
N GLU A 419 -0.20 18.11 26.01
CA GLU A 419 -0.44 17.14 27.09
C GLU A 419 -1.56 16.14 26.76
N LYS A 420 -2.60 16.61 26.05
CA LYS A 420 -3.67 15.73 25.55
C LYS A 420 -3.13 14.73 24.54
N THR A 421 -2.35 15.19 23.57
CA THR A 421 -1.74 14.31 22.56
C THR A 421 -0.78 13.30 23.19
N ASP A 422 0.00 13.71 24.19
CA ASP A 422 0.91 12.86 24.95
C ASP A 422 0.19 11.76 25.73
N LEU A 423 -0.87 12.10 26.47
CA LEU A 423 -1.68 11.09 27.14
C LEU A 423 -2.37 10.16 26.14
N TRP A 424 -2.92 10.73 25.06
CA TRP A 424 -3.63 9.96 24.03
C TRP A 424 -2.75 8.90 23.36
N ARG A 425 -1.51 9.25 22.97
CA ARG A 425 -0.59 8.31 22.29
C ARG A 425 -0.20 7.13 23.18
N TYR A 426 -0.09 7.34 24.49
CA TYR A 426 0.14 6.23 25.43
C TYR A 426 -1.09 5.35 25.55
N CYS A 427 -2.29 5.93 25.66
CA CYS A 427 -3.53 5.17 25.74
C CYS A 427 -3.80 4.33 24.49
N ILE A 428 -3.62 4.88 23.28
CA ILE A 428 -3.90 4.15 22.05
C ILE A 428 -2.94 2.98 21.85
N ILE A 429 -1.65 3.18 22.14
CA ILE A 429 -0.64 2.12 22.06
C ILE A 429 -0.86 1.08 23.16
N TYR A 430 -1.28 1.47 24.36
CA TYR A 430 -1.68 0.52 25.39
C TYR A 430 -2.89 -0.32 24.95
N LEU A 431 -3.92 0.27 24.35
CA LEU A 431 -5.13 -0.46 23.99
C LEU A 431 -4.95 -1.37 22.76
N PHE A 432 -4.30 -0.86 21.72
CA PHE A 432 -4.30 -1.49 20.40
C PHE A 432 -2.91 -1.90 19.90
N GLY A 433 -1.84 -1.51 20.61
CA GLY A 433 -0.46 -1.72 20.19
C GLY A 433 -0.12 -1.04 18.86
N GLY A 434 1.05 -1.32 18.33
CA GLY A 434 1.55 -0.78 17.07
C GLY A 434 2.63 0.26 17.30
N VAL A 435 2.76 1.18 16.34
CA VAL A 435 3.75 2.26 16.32
C VAL A 435 3.04 3.58 16.45
N TYR A 436 3.52 4.44 17.33
CA TYR A 436 3.19 5.85 17.31
C TYR A 436 4.35 6.64 16.67
N ALA A 437 4.01 7.65 15.87
CA ALA A 437 4.97 8.59 15.30
C ALA A 437 4.33 9.98 15.20
N ASP A 438 5.07 11.03 15.56
CA ASP A 438 4.68 12.41 15.29
C ASP A 438 4.63 12.66 13.77
N SER A 439 3.75 13.55 13.34
CA SER A 439 3.54 13.86 11.91
C SER A 439 4.71 14.60 11.26
N ASP A 440 5.71 15.04 12.04
CA ASP A 440 6.96 15.67 11.61
C ASP A 440 8.17 14.72 11.65
N THR A 441 7.92 13.40 11.59
CA THR A 441 8.96 12.36 11.56
C THR A 441 9.11 11.71 10.17
N TYR A 442 10.35 11.51 9.74
CA TYR A 442 10.69 10.79 8.51
C TYR A 442 11.11 9.36 8.84
N CYS A 443 10.53 8.36 8.18
CA CYS A 443 10.97 6.97 8.23
C CYS A 443 12.09 6.77 7.20
N ASN A 444 13.32 6.57 7.68
CA ASN A 444 14.48 6.23 6.84
C ASN A 444 14.51 4.73 6.55
N VAL A 445 14.21 3.90 7.56
CA VAL A 445 14.27 2.44 7.47
C VAL A 445 12.87 1.82 7.67
N PRO A 446 12.42 0.90 6.78
CA PRO A 446 11.16 0.19 6.93
C PRO A 446 10.99 -0.43 8.33
N LEU A 447 9.79 -0.32 8.90
CA LEU A 447 9.45 -0.84 10.22
C LEU A 447 9.72 -2.35 10.32
N ASP A 448 9.45 -3.11 9.26
CA ASP A 448 9.67 -4.56 9.24
C ASP A 448 11.15 -4.97 9.41
N ASN A 449 12.08 -4.04 9.19
CA ASN A 449 13.50 -4.30 9.39
C ASN A 449 13.90 -4.27 10.88
N TRP A 450 13.16 -3.56 11.73
CA TRP A 450 13.51 -3.34 13.14
C TRP A 450 12.40 -3.68 14.15
N ILE A 451 11.15 -3.85 13.70
CA ILE A 451 10.04 -4.39 14.48
C ILE A 451 9.91 -5.89 14.18
N LYS A 452 10.60 -6.68 15.00
CA LYS A 452 10.62 -8.14 14.87
C LYS A 452 9.78 -8.78 15.97
N HIS A 453 10.43 -9.37 16.97
CA HIS A 453 9.80 -10.09 18.07
C HIS A 453 9.57 -9.23 19.31
N HIS A 454 10.00 -7.96 19.27
CA HIS A 454 9.99 -7.08 20.43
C HIS A 454 8.56 -6.79 20.91
N ASP A 455 8.36 -6.64 22.22
CA ASP A 455 7.08 -6.26 22.84
C ASP A 455 6.98 -4.77 23.14
N LEU A 456 8.11 -4.10 23.28
CA LEU A 456 8.27 -2.66 23.50
C LEU A 456 9.53 -2.19 22.79
N ILE A 457 9.43 -1.09 22.06
CA ILE A 457 10.52 -0.43 21.38
C ILE A 457 10.48 1.06 21.75
N LEU A 458 11.54 1.53 22.39
CA LEU A 458 11.73 2.93 22.74
C LEU A 458 12.99 3.48 22.06
N GLY A 459 12.96 4.74 21.64
CA GLY A 459 14.14 5.48 21.20
C GLY A 459 14.59 6.49 22.25
N ILE A 460 15.86 6.88 22.19
CA ILE A 460 16.36 8.00 22.98
C ILE A 460 16.47 9.28 22.15
N GLU A 461 16.05 10.37 22.75
CA GLU A 461 16.09 11.73 22.19
C GLU A 461 17.40 12.42 22.52
N ALA A 462 17.98 12.15 23.69
CA ALA A 462 19.22 12.77 24.13
C ALA A 462 20.12 11.79 24.90
N ASN A 463 21.43 11.85 24.62
CA ASN A 463 22.51 11.28 25.41
C ASN A 463 23.68 12.28 25.43
N LEU A 464 23.62 13.22 26.37
CA LEU A 464 24.48 14.40 26.41
C LEU A 464 25.37 14.42 27.66
N ASP A 465 26.52 15.08 27.57
CA ASP A 465 27.24 15.48 28.79
C ASP A 465 26.42 16.51 29.57
N LEU A 466 26.44 16.41 30.90
CA LEU A 466 25.60 17.20 31.81
C LEU A 466 25.72 18.71 31.59
N GLU A 467 26.93 19.21 31.34
CA GLU A 467 27.16 20.64 31.09
C GLU A 467 26.49 21.10 29.79
N TYR A 468 26.57 20.30 28.74
CA TYR A 468 25.93 20.59 27.46
C TYR A 468 24.40 20.42 27.56
N ALA A 469 23.93 19.41 28.30
CA ALA A 469 22.49 19.19 28.55
C ALA A 469 21.81 20.40 29.21
N ARG A 470 22.49 21.08 30.13
CA ARG A 470 22.00 22.31 30.79
C ARG A 470 21.70 23.46 29.82
N GLN A 471 22.41 23.52 28.68
CA GLN A 471 22.19 24.57 27.67
C GLN A 471 20.81 24.44 26.99
N PHE A 472 20.26 23.22 26.94
CA PHE A 472 18.96 22.91 26.33
C PHE A 472 17.88 22.60 27.38
N GLY A 473 18.22 22.66 28.68
CA GLY A 473 17.32 22.28 29.77
C GLY A 473 17.02 20.78 29.85
N MET A 474 17.83 19.95 29.18
CA MET A 474 17.68 18.48 29.18
C MET A 474 17.95 17.89 30.56
N ASP A 475 18.75 18.55 31.40
CA ASP A 475 19.00 18.18 32.80
C ASP A 475 17.74 18.19 33.68
N LYS A 476 16.69 18.91 33.25
CA LYS A 476 15.42 19.05 33.99
C LYS A 476 14.36 18.01 33.62
N ILE A 477 14.55 17.32 32.50
CA ILE A 477 13.61 16.32 31.96
C ILE A 477 14.25 14.95 31.77
N GLY A 478 15.56 14.89 31.55
CA GLY A 478 16.32 13.66 31.40
C GLY A 478 16.75 13.05 32.73
N TYR A 479 17.24 11.82 32.66
CA TYR A 479 17.84 11.12 33.78
C TYR A 479 19.35 11.34 33.79
N THR A 480 19.88 11.82 34.92
CA THR A 480 21.32 12.03 35.09
C THR A 480 21.96 10.75 35.64
N LEU A 481 22.91 10.19 34.89
CA LEU A 481 23.73 9.04 35.28
C LEU A 481 25.20 9.43 35.10
N ASN A 482 25.97 9.45 36.19
CA ASN A 482 27.32 10.00 36.22
C ASN A 482 27.34 11.44 35.68
N ASN A 483 28.08 11.70 34.59
CA ASN A 483 28.15 13.00 33.93
C ASN A 483 27.32 13.05 32.63
N LYS A 484 26.41 12.09 32.41
CA LYS A 484 25.54 12.01 31.22
C LYS A 484 24.08 12.25 31.60
N VAL A 485 23.35 12.86 30.69
CA VAL A 485 21.89 13.05 30.75
C VAL A 485 21.26 12.27 29.60
N ILE A 486 20.37 11.35 29.93
CA ILE A 486 19.67 10.48 28.98
C ILE A 486 18.18 10.84 28.98
N SER A 487 17.59 11.02 27.80
CA SER A 487 16.16 11.25 27.64
C SER A 487 15.57 10.35 26.56
N VAL A 488 14.40 9.79 26.83
CA VAL A 488 13.62 8.93 25.92
C VAL A 488 12.65 9.79 25.14
N CYS A 489 12.55 9.57 23.82
CA CYS A 489 11.58 10.30 23.00
C CYS A 489 10.16 9.82 23.28
N ASN A 490 9.21 10.74 23.30
CA ASN A 490 7.77 10.44 23.26
C ASN A 490 7.14 10.65 21.88
N TRP A 491 7.91 11.11 20.89
CA TRP A 491 7.45 11.40 19.53
C TRP A 491 7.49 10.17 18.60
N SER A 492 8.19 9.08 18.95
CA SER A 492 8.02 7.78 18.29
C SER A 492 8.39 6.61 19.20
N PHE A 493 7.57 5.55 19.16
CA PHE A 493 7.78 4.32 19.92
C PHE A 493 6.82 3.23 19.41
N ALA A 494 7.05 1.99 19.83
CA ALA A 494 6.16 0.88 19.49
C ALA A 494 5.93 -0.05 20.69
N ALA A 495 4.75 -0.66 20.79
CA ALA A 495 4.52 -1.72 21.77
C ALA A 495 3.39 -2.66 21.38
N MET A 496 3.38 -3.84 22.01
CA MET A 496 2.25 -4.75 21.99
C MET A 496 1.09 -4.17 22.81
N PRO A 497 -0.16 -4.56 22.52
CA PRO A 497 -1.30 -4.20 23.35
C PRO A 497 -1.09 -4.65 24.79
N LYS A 498 -1.55 -3.83 25.72
CA LYS A 498 -1.56 -4.04 27.18
C LYS A 498 -0.18 -4.17 27.80
N HIS A 499 0.87 -3.65 27.16
CA HIS A 499 2.21 -3.70 27.70
C HIS A 499 2.31 -2.96 29.06
N ILE A 500 2.95 -3.60 30.05
CA ILE A 500 3.00 -3.12 31.44
C ILE A 500 3.67 -1.74 31.58
N PHE A 501 4.60 -1.42 30.67
CA PHE A 501 5.26 -0.13 30.60
C PHE A 501 4.26 1.03 30.46
N PHE A 502 3.39 0.98 29.44
CA PHE A 502 2.40 2.02 29.20
C PHE A 502 1.30 2.01 30.25
N LYS A 503 0.92 0.84 30.79
CA LYS A 503 0.00 0.76 31.92
C LYS A 503 0.47 1.62 33.10
N ASN A 504 1.71 1.40 33.54
CA ASN A 504 2.27 2.11 34.69
C ASN A 504 2.48 3.60 34.39
N LEU A 505 2.91 3.94 33.17
CA LEU A 505 3.05 5.33 32.72
C LEU A 505 1.71 6.08 32.79
N ILE A 506 0.65 5.53 32.23
CA ILE A 506 -0.68 6.17 32.18
C ILE A 506 -1.27 6.32 33.58
N ILE A 507 -1.17 5.27 34.42
CA ILE A 507 -1.63 5.31 35.81
C ILE A 507 -0.89 6.42 36.58
N ASP A 508 0.44 6.48 36.46
CA ASP A 508 1.24 7.50 37.12
C ASP A 508 0.85 8.91 36.64
N ILE A 509 0.64 9.10 35.33
CA ILE A 509 0.18 10.39 34.78
C ILE A 509 -1.15 10.83 35.40
N CYS A 510 -2.12 9.93 35.51
CA CYS A 510 -3.46 10.28 36.01
C CYS A 510 -3.47 10.52 37.53
N LEU A 511 -2.69 9.74 38.30
CA LEU A 511 -2.70 9.82 39.77
C LEU A 511 -1.73 10.87 40.33
N ASN A 512 -0.65 11.19 39.61
CA ASN A 512 0.40 12.10 40.08
C ASN A 512 0.67 13.23 39.07
N PRO A 513 -0.33 14.10 38.78
CA PRO A 513 -0.17 15.18 37.82
C PRO A 513 0.84 16.22 38.28
N ILE A 514 1.62 16.76 37.35
CA ILE A 514 2.60 17.83 37.59
C ILE A 514 2.10 19.12 36.97
N ALA A 515 1.53 20.00 37.80
CA ALA A 515 1.01 21.29 37.34
C ALA A 515 2.11 22.17 36.74
N ASN A 516 1.76 22.92 35.68
CA ASN A 516 2.63 23.89 35.00
C ASN A 516 3.95 23.32 34.45
N ASN A 517 4.03 22.02 34.19
CA ASN A 517 5.21 21.40 33.58
C ASN A 517 4.83 20.31 32.57
N VAL A 518 4.49 20.73 31.35
CA VAL A 518 4.06 19.86 30.25
C VAL A 518 5.03 18.70 30.01
N LEU A 519 6.34 18.99 29.94
CA LEU A 519 7.38 18.01 29.61
C LEU A 519 7.52 16.90 30.67
N ASN A 520 7.33 17.23 31.94
CA ASN A 520 7.40 16.26 33.04
C ASN A 520 6.04 15.69 33.44
N ASN A 521 4.93 16.33 33.07
CA ASN A 521 3.59 15.83 33.38
C ASN A 521 3.23 14.65 32.46
N THR A 522 3.31 14.87 31.14
CA THR A 522 2.91 13.88 30.12
C THR A 522 3.97 13.69 29.02
N GLY A 523 4.89 14.65 28.86
CA GLY A 523 5.89 14.64 27.80
C GLY A 523 7.13 13.75 28.01
N PRO A 524 8.26 14.06 27.34
CA PRO A 524 9.46 13.21 27.29
C PRO A 524 10.09 12.95 28.67
N GLY A 525 9.97 13.89 29.62
CA GLY A 525 10.48 13.67 30.97
C GLY A 525 9.71 12.60 31.74
N ARG A 526 8.39 12.51 31.52
CA ARG A 526 7.54 11.50 32.17
C ARG A 526 7.86 10.10 31.65
N ILE A 527 7.93 9.91 30.34
CA ILE A 527 8.28 8.62 29.76
C ILE A 527 9.73 8.22 30.09
N THR A 528 10.67 9.19 30.15
CA THR A 528 12.06 8.93 30.56
C THR A 528 12.13 8.33 31.96
N LYS A 529 11.42 8.91 32.94
CA LYS A 529 11.33 8.37 34.31
C LYS A 529 10.90 6.91 34.32
N HIS A 530 9.86 6.57 33.54
CA HIS A 530 9.35 5.19 33.46
C HIS A 530 10.30 4.26 32.72
N ALA A 531 10.96 4.72 31.65
CA ALA A 531 11.91 3.92 30.89
C ALA A 531 13.13 3.56 31.72
N VAL A 532 13.70 4.51 32.46
CA VAL A 532 14.83 4.25 33.37
C VAL A 532 14.47 3.24 34.46
N SER A 533 13.26 3.37 35.04
CA SER A 533 12.76 2.40 36.01
C SER A 533 12.57 1.01 35.37
N TYR A 534 11.99 0.95 34.18
CA TYR A 534 11.71 -0.29 33.47
C TYR A 534 12.99 -1.02 33.05
N PHE A 535 13.99 -0.31 32.55
CA PHE A 535 15.30 -0.84 32.16
C PHE A 535 16.33 -0.86 33.31
N SER A 536 15.89 -0.65 34.55
CA SER A 536 16.75 -0.71 35.73
C SER A 536 17.56 -2.02 35.79
N GLY A 537 18.83 -1.89 36.19
CA GLY A 537 19.81 -2.98 36.16
C GLY A 537 20.66 -3.04 34.89
N SER A 538 20.30 -2.32 33.83
CA SER A 538 21.09 -2.19 32.60
C SER A 538 22.08 -1.02 32.68
N ASP A 539 23.21 -1.11 31.98
CA ASP A 539 24.13 0.01 31.83
C ASP A 539 23.68 0.94 30.70
N LEU A 540 22.93 1.99 31.07
CA LEU A 540 22.38 2.96 30.11
C LEU A 540 23.45 3.76 29.37
N LEU A 541 24.71 3.78 29.83
CA LEU A 541 25.79 4.46 29.13
C LEU A 541 26.15 3.78 27.81
N LEU A 542 25.78 2.51 27.64
CA LEU A 542 26.00 1.74 26.40
C LEU A 542 25.18 2.27 25.21
N LEU A 543 24.11 3.03 25.46
CA LEU A 543 23.23 3.62 24.43
C LEU A 543 23.93 4.63 23.50
N GLU A 544 25.16 5.02 23.81
CA GLU A 544 26.01 5.78 22.88
C GLU A 544 26.43 4.94 21.66
N LYS A 545 26.55 3.61 21.84
CA LYS A 545 27.17 2.71 20.84
C LYS A 545 26.32 1.51 20.46
N GLN A 546 25.39 1.08 21.31
CA GLN A 546 24.61 -0.14 21.08
C GLN A 546 23.24 -0.07 21.78
N ASP A 547 22.32 -0.89 21.29
CA ASP A 547 20.98 -1.01 21.87
C ASP A 547 21.02 -1.77 23.21
N ILE A 548 20.01 -1.55 24.05
CA ILE A 548 19.82 -2.29 25.30
C ILE A 548 18.54 -3.13 25.19
N GLU A 549 18.70 -4.45 25.30
CA GLU A 549 17.57 -5.38 25.36
C GLU A 549 17.32 -5.85 26.80
N LYS A 550 16.05 -5.90 27.19
CA LYS A 550 15.56 -6.49 28.45
C LYS A 550 14.36 -7.38 28.11
N ASP A 551 14.55 -8.69 28.26
CA ASP A 551 13.58 -9.70 27.81
C ASP A 551 13.26 -9.54 26.31
N LYS A 552 12.04 -9.10 25.95
CA LYS A 552 11.66 -8.78 24.56
C LYS A 552 11.55 -7.27 24.31
N SER A 553 11.85 -6.45 25.30
CA SER A 553 11.82 -5.00 25.17
C SER A 553 13.19 -4.48 24.76
N ILE A 554 13.21 -3.45 23.92
CA ILE A 554 14.45 -2.84 23.43
C ILE A 554 14.40 -1.32 23.59
N LEU A 555 15.53 -0.77 24.02
CA LEU A 555 15.82 0.65 24.05
C LEU A 555 16.95 0.92 23.04
N PHE A 556 16.62 1.62 21.96
CA PHE A 556 17.56 1.88 20.88
C PHE A 556 18.64 2.87 21.28
N ASN A 557 19.83 2.69 20.69
CA ASN A 557 20.94 3.62 20.78
C ASN A 557 20.61 5.00 20.17
N ILE A 558 21.44 5.99 20.51
CA ILE A 558 21.18 7.40 20.23
C ILE A 558 21.04 7.74 18.75
N ASN A 559 21.68 7.00 17.85
CA ASN A 559 21.66 7.34 16.43
C ASN A 559 20.35 6.92 15.73
N LYS A 560 19.63 5.93 16.26
CA LYS A 560 18.43 5.37 15.62
C LYS A 560 17.34 6.43 15.49
N PHE A 561 17.05 7.12 16.58
CA PHE A 561 15.97 8.11 16.68
C PHE A 561 16.49 9.54 17.00
N GLY A 562 17.67 9.67 17.63
CA GLY A 562 18.23 10.96 18.02
C GLY A 562 19.00 11.69 16.90
N SER A 563 19.31 11.03 15.78
CA SER A 563 20.09 11.66 14.69
C SER A 563 19.45 12.93 14.15
N ASN A 564 20.29 13.88 13.73
CA ASN A 564 19.90 15.19 13.18
C ASN A 564 19.17 16.15 14.14
N GLN A 565 19.03 15.80 15.42
CA GLN A 565 18.52 16.71 16.44
C GLN A 565 19.66 17.53 17.07
N CYS A 566 19.50 18.84 17.22
CA CYS A 566 20.57 19.70 17.73
C CYS A 566 20.94 19.36 19.19
N HIS A 567 19.98 18.87 19.96
CA HIS A 567 20.04 18.56 21.38
C HIS A 567 20.20 17.07 21.72
N SER A 568 20.52 16.19 20.77
CA SER A 568 20.58 14.73 21.05
C SER A 568 21.93 14.18 21.44
N GLY A 569 23.02 14.72 20.88
CA GLY A 569 24.35 14.12 20.96
C GLY A 569 24.58 12.98 19.94
N ALA A 570 23.62 12.74 19.05
CA ALA A 570 23.71 11.78 17.96
C ALA A 570 24.53 12.30 16.77
N TYR A 571 24.73 11.44 15.78
CA TYR A 571 25.20 11.82 14.44
C TYR A 571 24.31 12.90 13.80
N LYS A 572 24.95 13.82 13.05
CA LYS A 572 24.30 14.98 12.43
C LYS A 572 24.79 15.15 10.99
N ASN A 573 23.87 15.14 10.04
CA ASN A 573 24.04 15.57 8.66
C ASN A 573 23.03 16.69 8.36
N PHE A 574 23.39 17.94 8.68
CA PHE A 574 22.50 19.08 8.44
C PHE A 574 22.34 19.46 6.96
N SER A 575 23.24 18.98 6.08
CA SER A 575 23.11 19.18 4.63
C SER A 575 22.01 18.31 4.02
N ASP A 576 21.87 17.07 4.49
CA ASP A 576 20.79 16.18 4.10
C ASP A 576 20.33 15.36 5.32
N PRO A 577 19.32 15.84 6.06
CA PRO A 577 18.81 15.13 7.23
C PRO A 577 18.06 13.84 6.85
N PHE A 578 17.78 13.61 5.56
CA PHE A 578 17.09 12.43 5.05
C PHE A 578 18.05 11.40 4.44
N ASP A 579 19.35 11.63 4.56
CA ASP A 579 20.38 10.71 4.08
C ASP A 579 20.15 9.30 4.66
N CYS A 580 19.81 8.38 3.77
CA CYS A 580 19.54 6.98 4.09
C CYS A 580 20.79 6.09 3.94
N SER A 581 21.98 6.67 3.70
CA SER A 581 23.24 5.91 3.59
C SER A 581 23.67 5.31 4.92
N ASN A 582 23.26 5.93 6.03
CA ASN A 582 23.52 5.41 7.37
C ASN A 582 22.32 4.56 7.84
N GLU A 583 22.50 3.23 7.81
CA GLU A 583 21.50 2.26 8.28
C GLU A 583 21.22 2.37 9.78
N ASP A 584 22.07 3.06 10.56
CA ASP A 584 21.83 3.32 11.98
C ASP A 584 20.85 4.45 12.26
N ILE A 585 20.29 5.10 11.25
CA ILE A 585 19.27 6.16 11.39
C ILE A 585 17.93 5.59 10.93
N TYR A 586 17.03 5.28 11.86
CA TYR A 586 15.73 4.65 11.53
C TYR A 586 14.63 5.69 11.29
N ILE A 587 14.54 6.67 12.18
CA ILE A 587 13.55 7.74 12.12
C ILE A 587 14.23 9.07 12.42
N VAL A 588 13.93 10.09 11.62
CA VAL A 588 14.42 11.46 11.81
C VAL A 588 13.29 12.36 12.23
N HIS A 589 13.47 13.09 13.32
CA HIS A 589 12.52 14.10 13.81
C HIS A 589 12.93 15.50 13.37
N MET A 590 12.01 16.26 12.77
CA MET A 590 12.29 17.65 12.40
C MET A 590 12.04 18.56 13.59
N PHE A 591 13.08 18.93 14.33
CA PHE A 591 12.86 19.73 15.55
C PHE A 591 12.67 21.25 15.28
N THR A 592 13.17 21.78 14.16
CA THR A 592 13.29 23.25 13.95
C THR A 592 12.02 23.93 13.42
N GLY A 593 10.93 23.20 13.19
CA GLY A 593 9.67 23.78 12.70
C GLY A 593 9.77 24.40 11.31
N SER A 594 10.80 24.07 10.51
CA SER A 594 11.06 24.67 9.18
C SER A 594 9.97 24.38 8.13
N TRP A 595 9.00 23.53 8.45
CA TRP A 595 7.80 23.29 7.66
C TRP A 595 6.61 24.19 8.06
N ARG A 596 6.70 24.96 9.15
CA ARG A 596 5.63 25.85 9.61
C ARG A 596 5.67 27.15 8.80
N PHE A 597 4.53 27.49 8.19
CA PHE A 597 4.35 28.69 7.35
C PHE A 597 3.95 29.90 8.21
N GLN A 598 4.21 31.12 7.72
CA GLN A 598 3.81 32.35 8.41
C GLN A 598 2.30 32.40 8.64
N TYR A 599 1.54 31.91 7.65
CA TYR A 599 0.08 31.76 7.73
C TYR A 599 -0.27 30.27 7.70
N PRO A 600 -0.57 29.62 8.85
CA PRO A 600 -1.05 28.25 8.86
C PRO A 600 -2.49 28.17 8.33
N ASN A 601 -2.89 26.96 7.91
CA ASN A 601 -4.28 26.66 7.60
C ASN A 601 -5.17 26.97 8.81
N LYS A 602 -6.43 27.35 8.56
CA LYS A 602 -7.43 27.46 9.62
C LYS A 602 -8.15 26.12 9.77
N LYS A 603 -8.67 25.84 10.97
CA LYS A 603 -9.54 24.70 11.20
C LYS A 603 -10.75 24.79 10.25
N MET A 604 -11.18 23.65 9.70
CA MET A 604 -12.39 23.57 8.90
C MET A 604 -13.60 23.95 9.77
N THR A 605 -14.44 24.84 9.25
CA THR A 605 -15.73 25.17 9.89
C THR A 605 -16.80 24.32 9.25
N GLU A 606 -17.41 23.44 10.04
CA GLU A 606 -18.55 22.63 9.62
C GLU A 606 -19.85 23.25 10.11
N TYR A 607 -20.85 23.23 9.23
CA TYR A 607 -22.18 23.73 9.52
C TYR A 607 -23.19 22.60 9.34
N GLU A 608 -23.95 22.32 10.40
CA GLU A 608 -25.16 21.52 10.29
C GLU A 608 -26.25 22.42 9.69
N MET A 609 -26.69 22.10 8.47
CA MET A 609 -27.63 22.89 7.69
C MET A 609 -29.08 22.56 8.03
N SER A 610 -29.96 23.54 7.78
CA SER A 610 -31.37 23.64 8.19
C SER A 610 -32.17 22.36 8.46
N LYS A 611 -33.18 22.53 9.32
CA LYS A 611 -34.32 21.62 9.53
C LYS A 611 -35.24 21.46 8.28
N LEU A 612 -34.97 22.17 7.17
CA LEU A 612 -35.86 22.29 6.01
C LEU A 612 -35.70 21.16 4.98
N GLY A 613 -34.60 20.42 5.01
CA GLY A 613 -34.31 19.34 4.06
C GLY A 613 -32.85 18.88 4.08
N LEU A 614 -32.46 17.97 3.17
CA LEU A 614 -31.06 17.60 2.99
C LEU A 614 -30.33 18.65 2.13
N SER A 615 -29.12 18.99 2.55
CA SER A 615 -28.21 19.88 1.84
C SER A 615 -26.77 19.38 1.97
N HIS A 616 -26.00 19.28 0.86
CA HIS A 616 -24.61 18.76 0.92
C HIS A 616 -23.68 19.20 -0.22
N ASN A 617 -23.81 20.43 -0.74
CA ASN A 617 -23.00 20.92 -1.86
C ASN A 617 -22.89 22.46 -1.87
N LEU A 618 -22.45 23.03 -0.74
CA LEU A 618 -22.31 24.48 -0.59
C LEU A 618 -21.32 25.10 -1.59
N THR A 619 -21.82 25.93 -2.49
CA THR A 619 -21.04 26.90 -3.27
C THR A 619 -21.13 28.27 -2.61
N ILE A 620 -20.04 29.05 -2.61
CA ILE A 620 -20.01 30.40 -2.03
C ILE A 620 -19.44 31.42 -3.02
N MET A 621 -19.83 32.67 -2.85
CA MET A 621 -19.27 33.81 -3.56
C MET A 621 -19.14 35.01 -2.61
N LYS A 622 -18.10 35.80 -2.79
CA LYS A 622 -17.87 37.03 -2.01
C LYS A 622 -18.85 38.12 -2.43
N THR A 623 -19.40 38.83 -1.45
CA THR A 623 -20.28 40.00 -1.65
C THR A 623 -19.69 41.23 -0.95
N THR A 624 -20.33 42.39 -1.08
CA THR A 624 -19.88 43.63 -0.44
C THR A 624 -19.90 43.55 1.09
N ASN A 625 -20.81 42.77 1.68
CA ASN A 625 -21.05 42.71 3.13
C ASN A 625 -20.76 41.33 3.75
N GLY A 626 -20.03 40.46 3.05
CA GLY A 626 -19.73 39.10 3.50
C GLY A 626 -19.73 38.11 2.34
N TYR A 627 -20.50 37.02 2.47
CA TYR A 627 -20.62 36.01 1.41
C TYR A 627 -22.07 35.58 1.21
N SER A 628 -22.38 35.19 -0.02
CA SER A 628 -23.61 34.48 -0.36
C SER A 628 -23.25 33.03 -0.67
N GLY A 629 -24.01 32.10 -0.11
CA GLY A 629 -23.87 30.68 -0.35
C GLY A 629 -25.15 30.06 -0.86
N ILE A 630 -24.99 29.03 -1.68
CA ILE A 630 -26.09 28.26 -2.25
C ILE A 630 -25.82 26.80 -2.01
N SER A 631 -26.84 26.09 -1.57
CA SER A 631 -26.82 24.65 -1.53
C SER A 631 -28.12 24.07 -2.05
N ARG A 632 -28.08 22.84 -2.53
CA ARG A 632 -29.27 22.07 -2.89
C ARG A 632 -30.16 21.92 -1.65
N LEU A 633 -31.47 22.01 -1.86
CA LEU A 633 -32.48 21.67 -0.86
C LEU A 633 -33.29 20.46 -1.35
N ASP A 634 -33.22 19.34 -0.63
CA ASP A 634 -33.99 18.13 -0.93
C ASP A 634 -34.98 17.86 0.22
N LYS A 635 -36.28 17.92 -0.08
CA LYS A 635 -37.36 17.75 0.91
C LYS A 635 -37.74 16.28 1.14
N ASP A 636 -37.37 15.35 0.25
CA ASP A 636 -37.67 13.92 0.37
C ASP A 636 -36.39 13.09 0.47
N THR A 637 -36.19 12.45 1.63
CA THR A 637 -34.93 11.76 1.97
C THR A 637 -34.99 10.24 1.76
N SER A 638 -36.09 9.69 1.23
CA SER A 638 -36.33 8.25 1.12
C SER A 638 -35.55 7.59 -0.04
N ARG A 639 -34.25 7.34 0.15
CA ARG A 639 -33.39 6.78 -0.91
C ARG A 639 -33.44 5.25 -0.93
N THR A 640 -34.20 4.66 -1.88
CA THR A 640 -33.72 3.90 -3.06
C THR A 640 -34.80 2.96 -3.61
N ASN A 641 -35.39 3.33 -4.75
CA ASN A 641 -35.68 2.41 -5.86
C ASN A 641 -35.34 3.20 -7.14
N PHE A 642 -34.04 3.45 -7.29
CA PHE A 642 -33.32 4.29 -8.26
C PHE A 642 -33.86 5.70 -8.50
N MET A 643 -34.94 5.93 -9.26
CA MET A 643 -35.44 7.29 -9.55
C MET A 643 -36.89 7.28 -10.06
N LYS A 644 -37.85 6.74 -9.29
CA LYS A 644 -39.11 6.33 -9.92
C LYS A 644 -40.07 7.43 -10.40
N CYS A 645 -39.90 8.74 -10.11
CA CYS A 645 -40.66 9.84 -10.79
C CYS A 645 -40.09 11.29 -10.67
N ILE A 646 -38.81 11.50 -10.28
CA ILE A 646 -38.12 12.81 -10.10
C ILE A 646 -38.64 13.60 -8.88
N GLY A 647 -37.89 13.60 -7.75
CA GLY A 647 -38.25 14.36 -6.55
C GLY A 647 -38.33 15.88 -6.80
N ASP A 648 -39.11 16.59 -5.98
CA ASP A 648 -39.30 18.04 -6.09
C ASP A 648 -38.09 18.80 -5.51
N CYS A 649 -37.12 19.10 -6.37
CA CYS A 649 -36.03 20.02 -6.06
C CYS A 649 -36.18 21.31 -6.88
N ARG A 650 -37.32 21.98 -6.76
CA ARG A 650 -37.59 23.28 -7.40
C ARG A 650 -37.04 24.48 -6.63
N SER A 651 -36.36 24.25 -5.50
CA SER A 651 -35.82 25.31 -4.68
C SER A 651 -34.41 25.00 -4.21
N LEU A 652 -33.71 26.05 -3.84
CA LEU A 652 -32.38 26.01 -3.27
C LEU A 652 -32.38 26.70 -1.91
N LEU A 653 -31.34 26.44 -1.13
CA LEU A 653 -31.10 27.12 0.13
C LEU A 653 -30.09 28.24 -0.11
N GLU A 654 -30.56 29.48 -0.01
CA GLU A 654 -29.74 30.69 0.00
C GLU A 654 -29.26 30.96 1.42
N ILE A 655 -27.96 31.14 1.60
CA ILE A 655 -27.31 31.31 2.88
C ILE A 655 -26.54 32.63 2.84
N THR A 656 -26.76 33.48 3.84
CA THR A 656 -25.97 34.71 4.00
C THR A 656 -24.94 34.50 5.08
N PHE A 657 -23.69 34.84 4.79
CA PHE A 657 -22.58 34.78 5.74
C PHE A 657 -22.00 36.18 5.99
N ASP A 658 -21.47 36.37 7.21
CA ASP A 658 -20.67 37.55 7.53
C ASP A 658 -19.25 37.45 6.94
N ASN A 659 -18.38 38.44 7.22
CA ASN A 659 -16.99 38.43 6.74
C ASN A 659 -16.12 37.29 7.33
N ASN A 660 -16.54 36.70 8.45
CA ASN A 660 -15.85 35.59 9.09
C ASN A 660 -16.26 34.22 8.54
N LEU A 661 -17.31 34.16 7.71
CA LEU A 661 -18.04 32.96 7.28
C LEU A 661 -18.92 32.36 8.38
N ASP A 662 -19.41 33.18 9.30
CA ASP A 662 -20.46 32.79 10.23
C ASP A 662 -21.84 33.00 9.58
N ILE A 663 -22.75 32.04 9.77
CA ILE A 663 -24.08 32.07 9.16
C ILE A 663 -24.92 33.17 9.82
N ILE A 664 -25.44 34.08 8.98
CA ILE A 664 -26.37 35.14 9.38
C ILE A 664 -27.81 34.65 9.18
N SER A 665 -28.12 34.05 8.03
CA SER A 665 -29.48 33.61 7.69
C SER A 665 -29.49 32.50 6.64
N GLU A 666 -30.59 31.73 6.64
CA GLU A 666 -30.87 30.65 5.67
C GLU A 666 -32.31 30.85 5.13
N VAL A 667 -32.47 30.89 3.81
CA VAL A 667 -33.75 31.17 3.15
C VAL A 667 -33.95 30.23 1.96
N GLU A 668 -35.10 29.56 1.90
CA GLU A 668 -35.49 28.78 0.72
C GLU A 668 -35.88 29.72 -0.44
N ARG A 669 -35.35 29.48 -1.63
CA ARG A 669 -35.66 30.25 -2.85
C ARG A 669 -36.13 29.34 -3.97
N PRO A 670 -37.26 29.63 -4.64
CA PRO A 670 -37.71 28.86 -5.80
C PRO A 670 -36.87 29.18 -7.03
N ILE A 671 -36.59 28.16 -7.83
CA ILE A 671 -36.06 28.27 -9.19
C ILE A 671 -37.24 28.52 -10.13
N THR A 672 -37.16 29.54 -10.96
CA THR A 672 -38.27 30.00 -11.81
C THR A 672 -37.95 29.84 -13.30
N ASN A 673 -38.97 29.92 -14.17
CA ASN A 673 -38.83 29.85 -15.64
C ASN A 673 -38.35 28.50 -16.22
N TYR A 674 -38.69 27.39 -15.56
CA TYR A 674 -38.40 26.04 -16.04
C TYR A 674 -39.70 25.23 -16.22
N ASN A 675 -39.88 24.62 -17.39
CA ASN A 675 -41.17 24.02 -17.81
C ASN A 675 -41.25 22.49 -17.62
N ASN A 676 -40.13 21.80 -17.44
CA ASN A 676 -40.09 20.35 -17.28
C ASN A 676 -40.03 19.98 -15.78
N ILE A 677 -40.18 18.69 -15.46
CA ILE A 677 -39.84 18.20 -14.11
C ILE A 677 -38.34 17.91 -14.12
N ALA A 678 -37.60 18.48 -13.16
CA ALA A 678 -36.18 18.25 -13.00
C ALA A 678 -35.76 18.20 -11.54
N LYS A 679 -34.70 17.44 -11.31
CA LYS A 679 -33.95 17.50 -10.06
C LYS A 679 -32.67 18.28 -10.30
N PHE A 680 -32.53 19.44 -9.67
CA PHE A 680 -31.30 20.24 -9.73
C PHE A 680 -30.25 19.71 -8.75
N GLU A 681 -29.00 19.68 -9.21
CA GLU A 681 -27.84 19.06 -8.59
C GLU A 681 -26.60 19.94 -8.85
N ASP A 682 -25.63 19.92 -7.95
CA ASP A 682 -24.31 20.57 -8.09
C ASP A 682 -24.32 22.05 -8.55
N PHE A 683 -24.89 22.94 -7.73
CA PHE A 683 -24.85 24.39 -7.96
C PHE A 683 -23.42 24.94 -7.83
N ARG A 684 -23.00 25.79 -8.77
CA ARG A 684 -21.70 26.48 -8.71
C ARG A 684 -21.82 27.94 -9.14
N TYR A 685 -21.32 28.85 -8.32
CA TYR A 685 -21.21 30.25 -8.69
C TYR A 685 -20.14 30.49 -9.77
N PHE A 686 -20.48 31.33 -10.74
CA PHE A 686 -19.51 31.95 -11.64
C PHE A 686 -19.92 33.40 -11.91
N SER A 687 -18.97 34.22 -12.37
CA SER A 687 -19.22 35.59 -12.77
C SER A 687 -18.99 35.75 -14.27
N PHE A 688 -19.82 36.57 -14.91
CA PHE A 688 -19.64 36.96 -16.31
C PHE A 688 -20.16 38.39 -16.50
N ASN A 689 -19.36 39.28 -17.12
CA ASN A 689 -19.76 40.67 -17.39
C ASN A 689 -20.26 41.42 -16.13
N ASN A 690 -19.53 41.29 -15.02
CA ASN A 690 -19.86 41.88 -13.71
C ASN A 690 -21.22 41.43 -13.10
N LYS A 691 -21.80 40.34 -13.60
CA LYS A 691 -22.99 39.70 -13.03
C LYS A 691 -22.66 38.31 -12.53
N SER A 692 -23.46 37.87 -11.56
CA SER A 692 -23.31 36.57 -10.92
C SER A 692 -24.36 35.61 -11.44
N TYR A 693 -23.91 34.39 -11.72
CA TYR A 693 -24.73 33.32 -12.26
C TYR A 693 -24.47 32.02 -11.49
N LEU A 694 -25.40 31.08 -11.60
CA LEU A 694 -25.21 29.71 -11.14
C LEU A 694 -25.23 28.78 -12.33
N SER A 695 -24.17 27.98 -12.49
CA SER A 695 -24.27 26.77 -13.29
C SER A 695 -24.86 25.68 -12.41
N VAL A 696 -25.83 24.95 -12.94
CA VAL A 696 -26.51 23.89 -12.21
C VAL A 696 -26.67 22.67 -13.10
N SER A 697 -26.31 21.50 -12.59
CA SER A 697 -26.65 20.24 -13.26
C SER A 697 -28.08 19.85 -12.92
N TYR A 698 -28.82 19.24 -13.83
CA TYR A 698 -30.15 18.75 -13.51
C TYR A 698 -30.48 17.49 -14.30
N ILE A 699 -31.36 16.66 -13.74
CA ILE A 699 -31.84 15.43 -14.37
C ILE A 699 -33.20 15.69 -15.02
N ASP A 700 -33.31 15.45 -16.33
CA ASP A 700 -34.55 15.61 -17.09
C ASP A 700 -35.47 14.36 -17.04
N ILE A 701 -36.65 14.45 -17.67
CA ILE A 701 -37.64 13.37 -17.73
C ILE A 701 -37.17 12.10 -18.45
N ASN A 702 -36.11 12.20 -19.26
CA ASN A 702 -35.50 11.10 -19.98
C ASN A 702 -34.25 10.57 -19.25
N PHE A 703 -34.04 11.01 -17.99
CA PHE A 703 -32.90 10.66 -17.16
C PHE A 703 -31.55 11.09 -17.73
N ASN A 704 -31.53 12.13 -18.56
CA ASN A 704 -30.29 12.78 -18.96
C ASN A 704 -29.88 13.79 -17.90
N THR A 705 -28.59 13.83 -17.55
CA THR A 705 -28.01 14.95 -16.81
C THR A 705 -27.59 16.03 -17.79
N LYS A 706 -28.14 17.22 -17.61
CA LYS A 706 -27.83 18.44 -18.37
C LYS A 706 -27.27 19.51 -17.45
N VAL A 707 -26.64 20.53 -18.02
CA VAL A 707 -26.26 21.75 -17.30
C VAL A 707 -26.99 22.96 -17.85
N ALA A 708 -27.52 23.75 -16.92
CA ALA A 708 -28.21 25.00 -17.20
C ALA A 708 -27.55 26.16 -16.44
N ILE A 709 -27.90 27.38 -16.86
CA ILE A 709 -27.50 28.62 -16.19
C ILE A 709 -28.73 29.26 -15.55
N LEU A 710 -28.60 29.64 -14.28
CA LEU A 710 -29.53 30.50 -13.56
C LEU A 710 -28.94 31.90 -13.42
N ASP A 711 -29.79 32.93 -13.49
CA ASP A 711 -29.39 34.30 -13.16
C ASP A 711 -29.32 34.55 -11.64
N GLU A 712 -28.95 35.78 -11.26
CA GLU A 712 -28.88 36.27 -9.88
C GLU A 712 -30.20 36.17 -9.09
N ASN A 713 -31.34 36.00 -9.77
CA ASN A 713 -32.66 35.82 -9.17
C ASN A 713 -33.15 34.37 -9.27
N TYR A 714 -32.25 33.43 -9.55
CA TYR A 714 -32.54 32.00 -9.69
C TYR A 714 -33.52 31.68 -10.82
N LYS A 715 -33.59 32.53 -11.84
CA LYS A 715 -34.37 32.30 -13.05
C LYS A 715 -33.56 31.43 -14.02
N PHE A 716 -34.16 30.33 -14.46
CA PHE A 716 -33.60 29.45 -15.49
C PHE A 716 -33.48 30.19 -16.83
N LEU A 717 -32.25 30.35 -17.32
CA LEU A 717 -31.96 31.03 -18.60
C LEU A 717 -32.00 30.05 -19.77
N GLY A 718 -31.53 28.83 -19.59
CA GLY A 718 -31.48 27.82 -20.64
C GLY A 718 -30.43 26.73 -20.38
N ASP A 719 -30.46 25.71 -21.23
CA ASP A 719 -29.44 24.67 -21.30
C ASP A 719 -28.16 25.21 -21.94
N VAL A 720 -27.00 24.73 -21.48
CA VAL A 720 -25.73 24.98 -22.14
C VAL A 720 -25.63 24.07 -23.37
N ILE A 721 -25.47 24.67 -24.55
CA ILE A 721 -25.51 23.96 -25.84
C ILE A 721 -24.09 23.76 -26.38
N ILE A 722 -23.70 22.49 -26.58
CA ILE A 722 -22.44 22.07 -27.22
C ILE A 722 -22.70 21.10 -28.39
N ASP A 723 -21.64 20.80 -29.14
CA ASP A 723 -21.67 19.91 -30.32
C ASP A 723 -21.89 18.43 -29.96
N ILE A 724 -21.23 17.90 -28.91
CA ILE A 724 -21.33 16.49 -28.50
C ILE A 724 -21.35 16.33 -26.98
N TYR A 725 -22.34 15.59 -26.47
CA TYR A 725 -22.49 15.23 -25.06
C TYR A 725 -22.03 13.79 -24.74
N ASN A 726 -21.47 13.60 -23.55
CA ASN A 726 -21.07 12.30 -22.99
C ASN A 726 -22.27 11.39 -22.68
N LYS A 727 -22.12 10.06 -22.85
CA LYS A 727 -23.16 9.07 -22.50
C LYS A 727 -22.63 7.89 -21.67
N VAL A 728 -23.31 7.54 -20.58
CA VAL A 728 -22.94 6.45 -19.66
C VAL A 728 -24.10 5.45 -19.47
N SER A 729 -23.78 4.19 -19.18
CA SER A 729 -24.74 3.17 -18.75
C SER A 729 -24.55 2.90 -17.25
N PHE A 730 -25.57 3.15 -16.42
CA PHE A 730 -25.48 2.93 -14.97
C PHE A 730 -26.70 2.17 -14.46
N GLY A 731 -26.58 0.86 -14.27
CA GLY A 731 -27.66 0.02 -13.72
C GLY A 731 -28.93 -0.07 -14.58
N THR A 732 -28.95 0.60 -15.74
CA THR A 732 -29.97 0.51 -16.78
C THR A 732 -29.37 -0.08 -18.07
N PRO A 733 -30.16 -0.76 -18.90
CA PRO A 733 -29.70 -1.25 -20.21
C PRO A 733 -29.34 -0.11 -21.20
N ASP A 734 -29.87 1.10 -20.96
CA ASP A 734 -29.76 2.24 -21.87
C ASP A 734 -28.56 3.15 -21.54
N ARG A 735 -27.96 3.76 -22.58
CA ARG A 735 -26.91 4.78 -22.44
C ARG A 735 -27.56 6.16 -22.29
N HIS A 736 -27.45 6.77 -21.11
CA HIS A 736 -27.97 8.11 -20.80
C HIS A 736 -26.91 9.18 -20.94
N ILE A 737 -27.29 10.44 -21.21
CA ILE A 737 -26.33 11.55 -21.23
C ILE A 737 -25.91 11.88 -19.80
N TRP A 738 -24.60 11.97 -19.55
CA TRP A 738 -24.08 12.29 -18.22
C TRP A 738 -22.93 13.28 -18.26
N GLU A 739 -23.03 14.25 -17.37
CA GLU A 739 -22.27 15.48 -17.35
C GLU A 739 -21.64 15.67 -15.95
N LYS A 740 -20.31 15.79 -15.85
CA LYS A 740 -19.62 15.90 -14.54
C LYS A 740 -18.76 17.13 -14.36
N ASN A 741 -18.27 17.74 -15.44
CA ASN A 741 -17.27 18.79 -15.35
C ASN A 741 -17.76 19.99 -16.18
N TRP A 742 -18.21 21.04 -15.51
CA TRP A 742 -18.65 22.28 -16.13
C TRP A 742 -18.10 23.44 -15.32
N LEU A 743 -16.79 23.64 -15.50
CA LEU A 743 -16.04 24.55 -14.65
C LEU A 743 -15.92 25.90 -15.36
N PHE A 744 -16.86 26.80 -15.09
CA PHE A 744 -16.99 28.09 -15.77
C PHE A 744 -15.92 29.09 -15.32
N LEU A 745 -15.45 29.90 -16.27
CA LEU A 745 -14.58 31.04 -16.00
C LEU A 745 -14.76 32.15 -17.05
N GLU A 746 -14.57 33.39 -16.63
CA GLU A 746 -14.42 34.54 -17.53
C GLU A 746 -12.94 34.83 -17.77
N LYS A 747 -12.57 35.03 -19.03
CA LYS A 747 -11.23 35.49 -19.44
C LYS A 747 -11.38 36.49 -20.58
N ASP A 748 -10.73 37.65 -20.47
CA ASP A 748 -10.72 38.70 -21.49
C ASP A 748 -12.12 39.09 -22.01
N GLY A 749 -13.11 39.17 -21.11
CA GLY A 749 -14.51 39.50 -21.45
C GLY A 749 -15.24 38.39 -22.22
N GLN A 750 -14.72 37.16 -22.21
CA GLN A 750 -15.29 35.99 -22.87
C GLN A 750 -15.52 34.89 -21.84
N LEU A 751 -16.64 34.17 -21.99
CA LEU A 751 -17.00 33.07 -21.09
C LEU A 751 -16.49 31.75 -21.66
N TYR A 752 -15.86 30.95 -20.80
CA TYR A 752 -15.38 29.61 -21.09
C TYR A 752 -15.89 28.63 -20.04
N PHE A 753 -15.86 27.34 -20.36
CA PHE A 753 -15.92 26.30 -19.34
C PHE A 753 -15.08 25.07 -19.71
N ILE A 754 -14.56 24.41 -18.68
CA ILE A 754 -13.84 23.14 -18.83
C ILE A 754 -14.85 21.98 -18.77
N TYR A 755 -14.95 21.23 -19.87
CA TYR A 755 -15.88 20.10 -20.04
C TYR A 755 -15.28 18.74 -19.66
N SER A 756 -13.99 18.58 -19.93
CA SER A 756 -13.26 17.35 -19.64
C SER A 756 -11.89 17.71 -19.10
N THR A 757 -11.49 17.02 -18.03
CA THR A 757 -10.25 17.30 -17.32
C THR A 757 -9.16 16.32 -17.75
N MET A 758 -9.37 15.01 -17.60
CA MET A 758 -8.42 13.95 -18.00
C MET A 758 -9.16 12.71 -18.53
N PRO A 759 -8.57 11.89 -19.42
CA PRO A 759 -7.24 12.01 -20.04
C PRO A 759 -7.21 12.92 -21.28
N ARG A 760 -8.33 13.57 -21.60
CA ARG A 760 -8.48 14.50 -22.72
C ARG A 760 -9.05 15.80 -22.18
N TYR A 761 -8.30 16.89 -22.30
CA TYR A 761 -8.65 18.19 -21.76
C TYR A 761 -9.44 18.98 -22.80
N ILE A 762 -10.70 19.30 -22.49
CA ILE A 762 -11.62 19.94 -23.42
C ILE A 762 -12.18 21.22 -22.79
N VAL A 763 -12.05 22.34 -23.50
CA VAL A 763 -12.57 23.65 -23.13
C VAL A 763 -13.49 24.15 -24.22
N TYR A 764 -14.62 24.70 -23.82
CA TYR A 764 -15.56 25.37 -24.72
C TYR A 764 -15.54 26.88 -24.49
N LYS A 765 -15.74 27.63 -25.56
CA LYS A 765 -15.90 29.09 -25.56
C LYS A 765 -17.34 29.44 -25.91
N CYS A 766 -17.91 30.39 -25.17
CA CYS A 766 -19.23 30.93 -25.45
C CYS A 766 -19.21 31.72 -26.76
N ASN A 767 -20.09 31.36 -27.69
CA ASN A 767 -20.28 32.08 -28.94
C ASN A 767 -21.25 33.25 -28.74
N ASP A 768 -22.33 32.96 -28.01
CA ASP A 768 -23.41 33.89 -27.70
C ASP A 768 -24.08 33.48 -26.38
N PHE A 769 -24.01 34.37 -25.40
CA PHE A 769 -24.56 34.14 -24.07
C PHE A 769 -26.10 34.21 -24.05
N SER A 770 -26.73 34.87 -25.01
CA SER A 770 -28.20 34.93 -25.08
C SER A 770 -28.83 33.60 -25.52
N THR A 771 -28.10 32.84 -26.33
CA THR A 771 -28.51 31.51 -26.81
C THR A 771 -27.82 30.36 -26.07
N LEU A 772 -26.86 30.68 -25.18
CA LEU A 772 -26.03 29.73 -24.43
C LEU A 772 -25.36 28.69 -25.35
N GLN A 773 -24.99 29.11 -26.57
CA GLN A 773 -24.27 28.29 -27.51
C GLN A 773 -22.76 28.40 -27.30
N PHE A 774 -22.10 27.26 -27.25
CA PHE A 774 -20.66 27.17 -27.06
C PHE A 774 -20.01 26.34 -28.17
N SER A 775 -18.81 26.74 -28.58
CA SER A 775 -17.98 25.98 -29.52
C SER A 775 -16.70 25.50 -28.84
N LYS A 776 -16.22 24.33 -29.29
CA LYS A 776 -14.98 23.74 -28.79
C LYS A 776 -13.80 24.66 -29.09
N TYR A 777 -13.05 25.02 -28.05
CA TYR A 777 -11.91 25.94 -28.11
C TYR A 777 -10.57 25.21 -27.92
N ILE A 778 -10.50 24.28 -26.96
CA ILE A 778 -9.33 23.42 -26.72
C ILE A 778 -9.79 21.96 -26.71
N ASP A 779 -8.99 21.08 -27.31
CA ASP A 779 -9.20 19.64 -27.31
C ASP A 779 -7.85 18.91 -27.43
N ASN A 780 -7.19 18.77 -26.28
CA ASN A 780 -5.83 18.25 -26.19
C ASN A 780 -5.79 16.93 -25.41
N GLU A 781 -4.81 16.08 -25.69
CA GLU A 781 -4.47 14.98 -24.80
C GLU A 781 -3.85 15.52 -23.49
N TRP A 782 -4.30 14.98 -22.37
CA TRP A 782 -3.84 15.33 -21.04
C TRP A 782 -3.95 14.10 -20.11
N THR A 783 -2.99 13.19 -20.23
CA THR A 783 -3.06 11.85 -19.65
C THR A 783 -2.99 11.84 -18.14
N ILE A 784 -3.73 10.92 -17.51
CA ILE A 784 -3.73 10.73 -16.05
C ILE A 784 -2.30 10.40 -15.57
N PRO A 785 -1.75 11.15 -14.60
CA PRO A 785 -0.40 10.92 -14.11
C PRO A 785 -0.28 9.55 -13.43
N LYS A 786 0.89 8.91 -13.53
CA LYS A 786 1.12 7.54 -13.00
C LYS A 786 0.82 7.38 -11.51
N ASN A 787 0.92 8.47 -10.76
CA ASN A 787 0.71 8.56 -9.31
C ASN A 787 -0.76 8.69 -8.89
N VAL A 788 -1.70 8.93 -9.82
CA VAL A 788 -3.13 8.86 -9.52
C VAL A 788 -3.57 7.39 -9.60
N PRO A 789 -4.04 6.76 -8.50
CA PRO A 789 -4.34 5.34 -8.50
C PRO A 789 -5.48 5.00 -9.48
N LYS A 790 -5.26 4.00 -10.35
CA LYS A 790 -6.22 3.60 -11.39
C LYS A 790 -7.56 3.08 -10.85
N ASN A 791 -7.63 2.69 -9.59
CA ASN A 791 -8.86 2.26 -8.92
C ASN A 791 -9.65 3.41 -8.29
N GLU A 792 -9.12 4.64 -8.30
CA GLU A 792 -9.76 5.84 -7.72
C GLU A 792 -10.46 6.72 -8.77
N VAL A 793 -10.28 6.42 -10.05
CA VAL A 793 -10.76 7.22 -11.18
C VAL A 793 -12.16 6.77 -11.63
N TYR A 794 -12.96 7.69 -12.16
CA TYR A 794 -14.33 7.40 -12.61
C TYR A 794 -14.34 6.66 -13.95
N PHE A 795 -15.27 5.73 -14.13
CA PHE A 795 -15.51 5.10 -15.43
C PHE A 795 -16.52 5.90 -16.24
N THR A 796 -16.10 6.45 -17.40
CA THR A 796 -16.95 7.25 -18.31
C THR A 796 -16.59 6.97 -19.76
N THR A 797 -17.57 6.82 -20.64
CA THR A 797 -17.41 6.71 -22.11
C THR A 797 -18.02 7.92 -22.83
N TYR A 798 -17.42 8.40 -23.92
CA TYR A 798 -18.02 9.43 -24.77
C TYR A 798 -18.53 8.84 -26.09
N ILE A 799 -19.50 9.50 -26.74
CA ILE A 799 -20.01 9.06 -28.04
C ILE A 799 -18.89 9.21 -29.07
N GLY A 800 -18.43 8.10 -29.66
CA GLY A 800 -17.41 8.08 -30.71
C GLY A 800 -15.98 7.71 -30.26
N SER A 801 -15.77 7.14 -29.07
CA SER A 801 -14.45 6.60 -28.66
C SER A 801 -14.47 5.47 -27.63
N ASP A 802 -13.26 4.94 -27.39
CA ASP A 802 -12.96 3.85 -26.47
C ASP A 802 -12.56 4.26 -25.03
N ILE A 803 -12.63 5.54 -24.63
CA ILE A 803 -12.04 5.91 -23.32
C ILE A 803 -12.94 5.47 -22.16
N LYS A 804 -12.33 4.78 -21.18
CA LYS A 804 -13.01 4.12 -20.04
C LYS A 804 -12.73 4.74 -18.66
N ILE A 805 -11.93 5.80 -18.53
CA ILE A 805 -11.44 6.31 -17.24
C ILE A 805 -11.32 7.85 -17.26
N SER A 806 -11.83 8.58 -16.25
CA SER A 806 -11.73 10.05 -16.13
C SER A 806 -11.73 10.54 -14.67
N THR A 807 -11.30 11.79 -14.45
CA THR A 807 -11.38 12.53 -13.18
C THR A 807 -12.60 13.45 -13.14
N GLY A 808 -13.12 13.74 -11.95
CA GLY A 808 -14.22 14.68 -11.77
C GLY A 808 -13.73 16.11 -11.54
N GLY A 809 -14.47 17.11 -12.01
CA GLY A 809 -14.21 18.53 -11.75
C GLY A 809 -14.70 18.88 -10.36
N SER A 810 -13.89 19.60 -9.59
CA SER A 810 -14.22 19.98 -8.22
C SER A 810 -14.49 21.47 -8.06
N THR A 811 -13.73 22.37 -8.68
CA THR A 811 -13.97 23.82 -8.53
C THR A 811 -13.85 24.55 -9.86
N ASN A 812 -14.53 25.68 -9.99
CA ASN A 812 -14.28 26.61 -11.09
C ASN A 812 -12.84 27.14 -11.04
N PRO A 813 -12.19 27.43 -12.18
CA PRO A 813 -10.86 28.01 -12.18
C PRO A 813 -10.86 29.44 -11.66
N ILE A 814 -9.87 29.74 -10.82
CA ILE A 814 -9.59 31.10 -10.36
C ILE A 814 -8.26 31.57 -10.91
N TYR A 815 -8.15 32.86 -11.20
CA TYR A 815 -6.93 33.46 -11.72
C TYR A 815 -6.06 33.98 -10.56
N ILE A 816 -4.86 33.43 -10.43
CA ILE A 816 -3.88 33.85 -9.42
C ILE A 816 -2.96 34.90 -10.07
N LYS A 817 -3.33 36.16 -9.88
CA LYS A 817 -2.64 37.30 -10.50
C LYS A 817 -1.15 37.36 -10.16
N GLU A 818 -0.78 37.00 -8.94
CA GLU A 818 0.61 37.02 -8.45
C GLU A 818 1.52 36.03 -9.19
N LYS A 819 0.94 34.99 -9.79
CA LYS A 819 1.65 33.89 -10.44
C LYS A 819 1.37 33.79 -11.94
N ASP A 820 0.48 34.62 -12.48
CA ASP A 820 0.05 34.63 -13.89
C ASP A 820 -0.48 33.25 -14.38
N VAL A 821 -1.22 32.55 -13.51
CA VAL A 821 -1.79 31.22 -13.79
C VAL A 821 -3.24 31.11 -13.35
N TYR A 822 -3.97 30.17 -13.94
CA TYR A 822 -5.25 29.73 -13.39
C TYR A 822 -5.06 28.43 -12.61
N ILE A 823 -5.78 28.28 -11.50
CA ILE A 823 -5.78 27.05 -10.71
C ILE A 823 -7.20 26.56 -10.47
N TYR A 824 -7.37 25.24 -10.46
CA TYR A 824 -8.64 24.61 -10.08
C TYR A 824 -8.42 23.21 -9.51
N LEU A 825 -9.42 22.71 -8.79
CA LEU A 825 -9.37 21.37 -8.21
C LEU A 825 -10.13 20.37 -9.10
N ILE A 826 -9.55 19.19 -9.25
CA ILE A 826 -10.21 17.96 -9.71
C ILE A 826 -10.28 16.97 -8.57
N HIS A 827 -11.12 15.95 -8.68
CA HIS A 827 -11.25 14.93 -7.65
C HIS A 827 -11.28 13.49 -8.20
N THR A 828 -10.78 12.56 -7.39
CA THR A 828 -10.90 11.10 -7.56
C THR A 828 -11.68 10.52 -6.38
N LYS A 829 -12.24 9.32 -6.54
CA LYS A 829 -13.12 8.68 -5.55
C LYS A 829 -12.72 7.23 -5.28
N LEU A 830 -12.56 6.89 -4.00
CA LEU A 830 -12.41 5.51 -3.54
C LEU A 830 -13.78 4.91 -3.28
N ASN A 831 -14.26 4.08 -4.21
CA ASN A 831 -15.63 3.55 -4.13
C ASN A 831 -15.88 2.68 -2.89
N TYR A 832 -14.88 1.97 -2.37
CA TYR A 832 -15.04 1.12 -1.18
C TYR A 832 -15.11 1.90 0.15
N GLU A 833 -14.42 3.04 0.23
CA GLU A 833 -14.33 3.85 1.47
C GLU A 833 -15.18 5.13 1.42
N TRP A 834 -15.78 5.42 0.26
CA TRP A 834 -16.56 6.63 -0.01
C TRP A 834 -15.78 7.96 0.04
N ARG A 835 -14.45 7.89 0.16
CA ARG A 835 -13.57 9.06 0.31
C ARG A 835 -13.11 9.64 -1.04
N TYR A 836 -12.72 10.92 -1.01
CA TYR A 836 -12.27 11.68 -2.18
C TYR A 836 -10.84 12.20 -1.98
N ASN A 837 -10.07 12.21 -3.05
CA ASN A 837 -8.85 13.02 -3.15
C ASN A 837 -9.15 14.22 -4.05
N HIS A 838 -8.67 15.41 -3.71
CA HIS A 838 -8.73 16.59 -4.58
C HIS A 838 -7.33 17.07 -4.94
N TYR A 839 -7.07 17.14 -6.23
CA TYR A 839 -5.78 17.52 -6.80
C TYR A 839 -5.88 18.87 -7.48
N MET A 840 -4.83 19.69 -7.38
CA MET A 840 -4.74 20.97 -8.07
C MET A 840 -4.22 20.76 -9.50
N VAL A 841 -4.88 21.41 -10.45
CA VAL A 841 -4.42 21.56 -11.83
C VAL A 841 -4.03 23.02 -12.06
N ILE A 842 -2.91 23.24 -12.72
CA ILE A 842 -2.41 24.56 -13.09
C ILE A 842 -2.58 24.74 -14.59
N LEU A 843 -3.21 25.85 -15.00
CA LEU A 843 -3.30 26.28 -16.38
C LEU A 843 -2.47 27.54 -16.60
N ASP A 844 -1.87 27.66 -17.78
CA ASP A 844 -1.30 28.93 -18.22
C ASP A 844 -2.40 29.97 -18.49
N LYS A 845 -1.98 31.20 -18.81
CA LYS A 845 -2.90 32.28 -19.20
C LYS A 845 -3.75 31.96 -20.43
N ASN A 846 -3.40 30.95 -21.25
CA ASN A 846 -4.15 30.52 -22.42
C ASN A 846 -5.15 29.40 -22.11
N LEU A 847 -5.30 29.01 -20.84
CA LEU A 847 -6.14 27.91 -20.38
C LEU A 847 -5.60 26.53 -20.78
N ILE A 848 -4.29 26.43 -21.07
CA ILE A 848 -3.64 25.14 -21.36
C ILE A 848 -3.10 24.56 -20.06
N PRO A 849 -3.36 23.28 -19.73
CA PRO A 849 -2.77 22.63 -18.58
C PRO A 849 -1.25 22.58 -18.71
N ILE A 850 -0.56 23.07 -17.69
CA ILE A 850 0.91 23.09 -17.64
C ILE A 850 1.47 22.20 -16.53
N ASP A 851 0.71 22.02 -15.44
CA ASP A 851 1.14 21.16 -14.34
C ASP A 851 -0.04 20.62 -13.52
N PHE A 852 0.26 19.62 -12.70
CA PHE A 852 -0.67 18.91 -11.83
C PHE A 852 0.04 18.54 -10.53
N CYS A 853 -0.56 18.86 -9.38
CA CYS A 853 0.04 18.51 -8.10
C CYS A 853 0.12 16.99 -7.93
N GLN A 854 1.33 16.46 -7.69
CA GLN A 854 1.52 15.02 -7.57
C GLN A 854 0.81 14.40 -6.35
N THR A 855 0.52 15.22 -5.35
CA THR A 855 -0.18 14.85 -4.12
C THR A 855 -1.50 15.58 -4.06
N ALA A 856 -2.55 14.92 -3.58
CA ALA A 856 -3.83 15.58 -3.38
C ALA A 856 -3.66 16.73 -2.38
N ILE A 857 -4.14 17.94 -2.74
CA ILE A 857 -4.19 19.08 -1.83
C ILE A 857 -5.10 18.74 -0.64
N VAL A 858 -6.21 18.05 -0.92
CA VAL A 858 -7.18 17.55 0.07
C VAL A 858 -7.21 16.03 -0.09
N ASN A 859 -6.63 15.30 0.86
CA ASN A 859 -6.44 13.85 0.74
C ASN A 859 -7.62 13.04 1.30
N LYS A 860 -7.83 11.82 0.79
CA LYS A 860 -8.80 10.83 1.29
C LYS A 860 -8.68 10.54 2.79
N TYR A 861 -7.55 10.81 3.43
CA TYR A 861 -7.35 10.55 4.85
C TYR A 861 -8.08 11.52 5.78
N ILE A 862 -8.70 12.58 5.24
CA ILE A 862 -9.62 13.43 5.99
C ILE A 862 -10.79 12.54 6.39
N ASN A 863 -11.06 12.40 7.69
CA ASN A 863 -12.03 11.46 8.26
C ASN A 863 -13.49 11.87 8.00
N LYS A 864 -13.83 12.13 6.73
CA LYS A 864 -15.12 12.61 6.24
C LYS A 864 -15.55 11.73 5.07
N ASN A 865 -16.66 11.02 5.27
CA ASN A 865 -17.16 10.03 4.32
C ASN A 865 -17.59 10.61 2.97
N LEU A 866 -17.85 11.92 2.86
CA LEU A 866 -18.29 12.58 1.63
C LEU A 866 -17.71 14.00 1.53
N CYS A 867 -16.38 14.17 1.59
CA CYS A 867 -15.75 15.49 1.36
C CYS A 867 -15.82 15.84 -0.14
N PHE A 868 -16.79 16.67 -0.53
CA PHE A 868 -16.96 17.13 -1.90
C PHE A 868 -16.84 18.65 -1.96
N ILE A 869 -15.77 19.14 -2.59
CA ILE A 869 -15.47 20.57 -2.72
C ILE A 869 -16.19 21.10 -3.95
N MET A 870 -16.95 22.19 -3.78
CA MET A 870 -17.77 22.84 -4.80
C MET A 870 -17.17 24.14 -5.31
N THR A 871 -16.49 24.88 -4.43
CA THR A 871 -15.98 26.21 -4.78
C THR A 871 -14.65 26.47 -4.10
N MET A 872 -13.82 27.24 -4.78
CA MET A 872 -12.57 27.81 -4.29
C MET A 872 -12.58 29.28 -4.66
N ILE A 873 -12.38 30.16 -3.67
CA ILE A 873 -12.24 31.60 -3.88
C ILE A 873 -10.96 32.10 -3.21
N GLU A 874 -10.33 33.12 -3.79
CA GLU A 874 -9.14 33.75 -3.22
C GLU A 874 -9.54 34.90 -2.26
N ILE A 875 -8.99 34.89 -1.05
CA ILE A 875 -9.22 35.91 -0.01
C ILE A 875 -7.93 36.19 0.74
N ASP A 876 -7.36 37.37 0.52
CA ASP A 876 -6.12 37.82 1.16
C ASP A 876 -5.01 36.77 1.03
N ASN A 877 -4.58 36.16 2.14
CA ASN A 877 -3.53 35.12 2.19
C ASN A 877 -4.08 33.69 2.14
N TYR A 878 -5.37 33.50 1.83
CA TYR A 878 -6.05 32.22 1.87
C TYR A 878 -6.77 31.87 0.56
N LEU A 879 -6.84 30.57 0.26
CA LEU A 879 -7.86 29.99 -0.62
C LEU A 879 -8.97 29.45 0.27
N VAL A 880 -10.19 29.93 0.08
CA VAL A 880 -11.37 29.47 0.81
C VAL A 880 -12.10 28.44 -0.02
N LEU A 881 -12.17 27.22 0.52
CA LEU A 881 -12.91 26.10 -0.05
C LEU A 881 -14.29 26.01 0.60
N SER A 882 -15.30 25.62 -0.17
CA SER A 882 -16.62 25.28 0.35
C SER A 882 -17.16 24.01 -0.29
N GLY A 883 -18.03 23.31 0.42
CA GLY A 883 -18.66 22.09 -0.09
C GLY A 883 -19.45 21.32 0.96
N GLY A 884 -19.65 20.02 0.71
CA GLY A 884 -20.29 19.08 1.63
C GLY A 884 -19.29 18.10 2.26
N VAL A 885 -19.56 17.62 3.46
CA VAL A 885 -18.79 16.52 4.12
C VAL A 885 -19.65 15.28 4.43
N SER A 886 -20.96 15.47 4.54
CA SER A 886 -21.97 14.42 4.68
C SER A 886 -23.36 15.01 4.40
N ASP A 887 -24.40 14.19 4.43
CA ASP A 887 -25.77 14.67 4.37
C ASP A 887 -26.05 15.69 5.49
N LYS A 888 -26.63 16.84 5.13
CA LYS A 888 -26.91 18.00 6.00
C LYS A 888 -25.69 18.75 6.52
N HIS A 889 -24.47 18.34 6.18
CA HIS A 889 -23.26 18.98 6.71
C HIS A 889 -22.46 19.60 5.57
N ASN A 890 -22.44 20.93 5.55
CA ASN A 890 -21.61 21.71 4.66
C ASN A 890 -20.37 22.22 5.42
N PHE A 891 -19.38 22.70 4.69
CA PHE A 891 -18.18 23.27 5.29
C PHE A 891 -17.67 24.48 4.53
N THR A 892 -16.92 25.31 5.25
CA THR A 892 -15.95 26.23 4.65
C THR A 892 -14.57 25.98 5.25
N TRP A 893 -13.52 26.25 4.48
CA TRP A 893 -12.16 25.99 4.91
C TRP A 893 -11.16 26.97 4.32
N LYS A 894 -10.42 27.68 5.18
CA LYS A 894 -9.38 28.63 4.76
C LYS A 894 -8.02 27.94 4.74
N LEU A 895 -7.50 27.68 3.54
CA LEU A 895 -6.17 27.10 3.31
C LEU A 895 -5.16 28.18 2.95
N SER A 896 -3.94 28.08 3.45
CA SER A 896 -2.88 29.05 3.21
C SER A 896 -2.43 29.05 1.73
N LYS A 897 -2.44 30.22 1.08
CA LYS A 897 -1.93 30.36 -0.30
C LYS A 897 -0.46 29.99 -0.38
N GLU A 898 0.35 30.46 0.56
CA GLU A 898 1.80 30.19 0.62
C GLU A 898 2.09 28.68 0.64
N LYS A 899 1.37 27.93 1.48
CA LYS A 899 1.52 26.48 1.58
C LYS A 899 1.12 25.79 0.27
N ILE A 900 -0.01 26.17 -0.31
CA ILE A 900 -0.50 25.60 -1.58
C ILE A 900 0.47 25.91 -2.72
N PHE A 901 0.96 27.15 -2.83
CA PHE A 901 1.93 27.54 -3.87
C PHE A 901 3.23 26.76 -3.76
N LYS A 902 3.74 26.54 -2.53
CA LYS A 902 4.90 25.68 -2.30
C LYS A 902 4.64 24.23 -2.70
N MET A 903 3.45 23.68 -2.39
CA MET A 903 3.06 22.31 -2.78
C MET A 903 3.01 22.12 -4.30
N ILE A 904 2.65 23.17 -5.04
CA ILE A 904 2.54 23.12 -6.51
C ILE A 904 3.77 23.73 -7.22
N GLY A 905 4.81 24.12 -6.46
CA GLY A 905 6.09 24.56 -7.00
C GLY A 905 6.08 25.92 -7.71
N ILE A 906 5.14 26.83 -7.38
CA ILE A 906 5.00 28.14 -8.04
C ILE A 906 5.40 29.35 -7.21
#